data_AF-A0A944WH26-F1
#
_entry.id   AF-A0A944WH26-F1
#
_cell.length_a   1.000
_cell.length_b   1.000
_cell.length_c   1.000
_cell.angle_alpha   90.00
_cell.angle_beta   90.00
_cell.angle_gamma   90.00
#
_symmetry.space_group_name_H-M   'P 1'
#
loop_
_entity.id
_entity.type
_entity.pdbx_description
1 polymer ?
#
loop_
_entity_poly.entity_id
_entity_poly.type
_entity_poly.pdbx_seq_one_letter_code
_entity_poly.pdbx_strand_id
1 'polypeptide(L)'
;MQSCQLEAIRQEMIRKQLNDLADQIRVLLDDLAANNVSDAPQGESLNEVRSALLTIAEENISKAAQLLRAQVGGENITPNASHPAHATSVVNAAARELGSLVLLRDIDSAQEVFARETHMLAQIQASLRWRTTTNNSAAGLVALASEQTDLASWTDRLITDIQAGMRYDKRPLAVLRLTRSTKDLRNAQAEAIMNRASASIREGNTDQANSLQSDSGRTLLDAEFSIRLSGAYSTLIKTRNALQSLADAQANLSAKVSTADAGTFRALRKSFENQQNVLRKKLLTLLLSTVPPPRARLFDQTPPKVPPVEKLMAEADLAMANALSQLGNNKQELASSEQRRAESALIELTDIVARWSVETGLQTQGLGTLVAATSERLSRIEEYEAKVVGLLDKTDIAAANEQTIDSLAAPQLILAGEIDQFVQDLVELNEAEPDRDLPPLLSRLEQATQLLSAGAQSLKVNSVDPAIDLQGQAADALAEAYVIVTAQNERLSLLQDLLMFQRAVGFANGYMADIVTEQRDLLAATEAGDLKAALKLMPQFRNMHQCIEEVAPLLDMIAARLDVGTPLAFAKADFEDAMSSLEIGDKLDAIDAQDVAAESLAEVQLLVGEIQTQTGYVAEIIEFLHAASSDSAMLRYRQRELRNRVTSDQYAVTDLAQQQNELTASVNAYAQQLTRATGMSEFQTPVAYMTSAQKHLGSGNRQAAHDEMSFAELSLTESTEALSVVISMLHGLPRVEVIEQTEPELVRLIDVLALASDHRTVFRNTQIAVEQDLPPLSIEQQALAIRCEEIAQAGDSHDLLVDASKSLSDAVAAFKSSDREVIKQTQNTADEKLRHYIVQQALFLNTALAPTVDSEGLATDDGEGTDSESAFSAGFISDFVSGATPKDSRTEWKVRGDRNRASLNQNFARELPLEYRGLLKNYYERVSK
;
A
#
# COMPACT_ATOMS: atom_id res chain seq x y z
N MET A 1 -32.56 -21.38 6.93
CA MET A 1 -32.92 -22.81 7.00
C MET A 1 -32.08 -23.65 6.03
N GLN A 2 -32.11 -23.41 4.70
CA GLN A 2 -31.23 -24.14 3.75
C GLN A 2 -29.73 -23.97 4.04
N SER A 3 -29.28 -22.78 4.45
CA SER A 3 -27.88 -22.53 4.83
C SER A 3 -27.39 -23.38 6.01
N CYS A 4 -28.21 -23.53 7.07
CA CYS A 4 -27.86 -24.36 8.23
C CYS A 4 -27.81 -25.86 7.88
N GLN A 5 -28.65 -26.33 6.96
CA GLN A 5 -28.60 -27.71 6.47
C GLN A 5 -27.33 -27.99 5.68
N LEU A 6 -26.97 -27.10 4.75
CA LEU A 6 -25.75 -27.22 3.95
C LEU A 6 -24.51 -27.20 4.85
N GLU A 7 -24.45 -26.31 5.83
CA GLU A 7 -23.33 -26.26 6.77
C GLU A 7 -23.28 -27.51 7.66
N ALA A 8 -24.41 -28.05 8.12
CA ALA A 8 -24.42 -29.31 8.87
C ALA A 8 -23.89 -30.49 8.06
N ILE A 9 -24.18 -30.54 6.75
CA ILE A 9 -23.63 -31.54 5.83
C ILE A 9 -22.13 -31.34 5.68
N ARG A 10 -21.67 -30.09 5.54
CA ARG A 10 -20.25 -29.76 5.46
C ARG A 10 -19.50 -30.22 6.71
N GLN A 11 -20.04 -29.97 7.91
CA GLN A 11 -19.44 -30.44 9.16
C GLN A 11 -19.33 -31.97 9.19
N GLU A 12 -20.36 -32.72 8.76
CA GLU A 12 -20.27 -34.18 8.70
C GLU A 12 -19.23 -34.68 7.68
N MET A 13 -19.08 -33.97 6.54
CA MET A 13 -18.04 -34.28 5.57
C MET A 13 -16.64 -34.07 6.16
N ILE A 14 -16.42 -32.98 6.90
CA ILE A 14 -15.15 -32.73 7.60
C ILE A 14 -14.91 -33.83 8.64
N ARG A 15 -15.91 -34.18 9.47
CA ARG A 15 -15.80 -35.27 10.45
C ARG A 15 -15.34 -36.58 9.81
N LYS A 16 -15.93 -36.93 8.67
CA LYS A 16 -15.50 -38.12 7.91
C LYS A 16 -14.05 -38.01 7.45
N GLN A 17 -13.64 -36.86 6.91
CA GLN A 17 -12.25 -36.65 6.48
C GLN A 17 -11.25 -36.79 7.64
N LEU A 18 -11.59 -36.29 8.84
CA LEU A 18 -10.72 -36.45 10.01
C LEU A 18 -10.60 -37.92 10.44
N ASN A 19 -11.71 -38.67 10.43
CA ASN A 19 -11.69 -40.10 10.72
C ASN A 19 -10.89 -40.88 9.68
N ASP A 20 -11.06 -40.58 8.38
CA ASP A 20 -10.29 -41.19 7.30
C ASP A 20 -8.78 -40.89 7.44
N LEU A 21 -8.41 -39.68 7.87
CA LEU A 21 -7.02 -39.30 8.13
C LEU A 21 -6.44 -40.01 9.38
N ALA A 22 -7.23 -40.09 10.46
CA ALA A 22 -6.84 -40.81 11.66
C ALA A 22 -6.59 -42.31 11.37
N ASP A 23 -7.39 -42.91 10.49
CA ASP A 23 -7.19 -44.28 10.01
C ASP A 23 -5.91 -44.43 9.18
N GLN A 24 -5.57 -43.46 8.32
CA GLN A 24 -4.30 -43.47 7.59
C GLN A 24 -3.10 -43.38 8.54
N ILE A 25 -3.16 -42.53 9.58
CA ILE A 25 -2.11 -42.45 10.60
C ILE A 25 -2.00 -43.77 11.37
N ARG A 26 -3.13 -44.44 11.65
CA ARG A 26 -3.11 -45.78 12.27
C ARG A 26 -2.35 -46.78 11.41
N VAL A 27 -2.57 -46.81 10.09
CA VAL A 27 -1.82 -47.69 9.18
C VAL A 27 -0.32 -47.40 9.24
N LEU A 28 0.08 -46.13 9.27
CA LEU A 28 1.49 -45.75 9.42
C LEU A 28 2.09 -46.19 10.76
N LEU A 29 1.34 -46.06 11.86
CA LEU A 29 1.76 -46.54 13.19
C LEU A 29 1.90 -48.07 13.21
N ASP A 30 0.98 -48.79 12.58
CA ASP A 30 1.03 -50.25 12.44
C ASP A 30 2.25 -50.67 11.61
N ASP A 31 2.59 -49.94 10.55
CA ASP A 31 3.81 -50.16 9.75
C ASP A 31 5.09 -49.87 10.54
N LEU A 32 5.14 -48.79 11.34
CA LEU A 32 6.28 -48.50 12.22
C LEU A 32 6.47 -49.61 13.26
N ALA A 33 5.38 -50.11 13.84
CA ALA A 33 5.40 -51.24 14.76
C ALA A 33 5.88 -52.54 14.07
N ALA A 34 5.40 -52.81 12.85
CA ALA A 34 5.82 -53.97 12.06
C ALA A 34 7.32 -53.94 11.71
N ASN A 35 7.93 -52.74 11.63
CA ASN A 35 9.35 -52.55 11.38
C ASN A 35 10.21 -52.42 12.66
N ASN A 36 9.65 -52.64 13.86
CA ASN A 36 10.31 -52.48 15.16
C ASN A 36 10.83 -51.05 15.42
N VAL A 37 10.13 -50.03 14.91
CA VAL A 37 10.44 -48.61 15.11
C VAL A 37 9.32 -47.90 15.89
N SER A 38 8.47 -48.66 16.59
CA SER A 38 7.31 -48.16 17.36
C SER A 38 7.71 -47.17 18.46
N ASP A 39 8.89 -47.33 19.03
CA ASP A 39 9.37 -46.57 20.18
C ASP A 39 10.11 -45.28 19.76
N ALA A 40 10.13 -44.99 18.45
CA ALA A 40 10.71 -43.75 17.96
C ALA A 40 9.82 -42.56 18.37
N PRO A 41 10.40 -41.38 18.69
CA PRO A 41 9.64 -40.17 19.06
C PRO A 41 8.54 -39.78 18.06
N GLN A 42 8.73 -40.13 16.78
CA GLN A 42 7.78 -39.92 15.71
C GLN A 42 6.50 -40.76 15.87
N GLY A 43 6.58 -41.96 16.45
CA GLY A 43 5.43 -42.84 16.70
C GLY A 43 4.49 -42.28 17.79
N GLU A 44 5.05 -41.76 18.88
CA GLU A 44 4.29 -41.12 19.96
C GLU A 44 3.56 -39.86 19.46
N SER A 45 4.29 -38.97 18.77
CA SER A 45 3.72 -37.75 18.19
C SER A 45 2.59 -38.04 17.17
N LEU A 46 2.76 -39.06 16.32
CA LEU A 46 1.71 -39.47 15.38
C LEU A 46 0.46 -40.02 16.09
N ASN A 47 0.64 -40.74 17.19
CA ASN A 47 -0.48 -41.26 17.96
C ASN A 47 -1.23 -40.14 18.72
N GLU A 48 -0.53 -39.12 19.22
CA GLU A 48 -1.14 -37.92 19.81
C GLU A 48 -2.00 -37.17 18.80
N VAL A 49 -1.45 -36.92 17.60
CA VAL A 49 -2.21 -36.33 16.48
C VAL A 49 -3.44 -37.16 16.16
N ARG A 50 -3.29 -38.48 16.02
CA ARG A 50 -4.41 -39.38 15.71
C ARG A 50 -5.51 -39.27 16.76
N SER A 51 -5.14 -39.30 18.04
CA SER A 51 -6.07 -39.17 19.16
C SER A 51 -6.80 -37.83 19.10
N ALA A 52 -6.08 -36.73 18.87
CA ALA A 52 -6.67 -35.41 18.81
C ALA A 52 -7.63 -35.24 17.62
N LEU A 53 -7.29 -35.80 16.44
CA LEU A 53 -8.18 -35.81 15.28
C LEU A 53 -9.52 -36.51 15.58
N LEU A 54 -9.46 -37.68 16.24
CA LEU A 54 -10.65 -38.44 16.64
C LEU A 54 -11.48 -37.66 17.67
N THR A 55 -10.84 -37.09 18.70
CA THR A 55 -11.51 -36.25 19.70
C THR A 55 -12.22 -35.07 19.06
N ILE A 56 -11.56 -34.34 18.16
CA ILE A 56 -12.18 -33.19 17.48
C ILE A 56 -13.35 -33.62 16.59
N ALA A 57 -13.20 -34.72 15.85
CA ALA A 57 -14.24 -35.27 14.98
C ALA A 57 -15.51 -35.60 15.79
N GLU A 58 -15.34 -36.28 16.92
CA GLU A 58 -16.44 -36.83 17.72
C GLU A 58 -17.03 -35.83 18.73
N GLU A 59 -16.23 -34.97 19.34
CA GLU A 59 -16.69 -34.08 20.41
C GLU A 59 -17.07 -32.68 19.89
N ASN A 60 -16.34 -32.16 18.91
CA ASN A 60 -16.53 -30.79 18.43
C ASN A 60 -17.37 -30.75 17.14
N ILE A 61 -16.94 -31.44 16.08
CA ILE A 61 -17.57 -31.34 14.76
C ILE A 61 -18.94 -32.05 14.74
N SER A 62 -19.04 -33.22 15.36
CA SER A 62 -20.32 -33.92 15.55
C SER A 62 -21.33 -33.04 16.30
N LYS A 63 -20.90 -32.37 17.37
CA LYS A 63 -21.75 -31.45 18.16
C LYS A 63 -22.18 -30.22 17.34
N ALA A 64 -21.28 -29.64 16.55
CA ALA A 64 -21.61 -28.56 15.63
C ALA A 64 -22.68 -29.00 14.60
N ALA A 65 -22.51 -30.15 13.96
CA ALA A 65 -23.46 -30.70 13.00
C ALA A 65 -24.83 -30.98 13.64
N GLN A 66 -24.85 -31.53 14.86
CA GLN A 66 -26.08 -31.77 15.63
C GLN A 66 -26.83 -30.47 15.92
N LEU A 67 -26.14 -29.44 16.42
CA LEU A 67 -26.73 -28.13 16.71
C LEU A 67 -27.25 -27.44 15.45
N LEU A 68 -26.53 -27.52 14.32
CA LEU A 68 -26.98 -26.97 13.04
C LEU A 68 -28.23 -27.69 12.50
N ARG A 69 -28.33 -29.02 12.66
CA ARG A 69 -29.55 -29.79 12.33
C ARG A 69 -30.70 -29.44 13.26
N ALA A 70 -30.42 -29.20 14.54
CA ALA A 70 -31.41 -28.74 15.51
C ALA A 70 -32.01 -27.37 15.15
N GLN A 71 -31.29 -26.50 14.42
CA GLN A 71 -31.83 -25.24 13.87
C GLN A 71 -32.85 -25.44 12.73
N VAL A 72 -32.93 -26.66 12.19
CA VAL A 72 -33.73 -27.00 11.00
C VAL A 72 -34.97 -27.82 11.38
N GLY A 73 -34.95 -28.52 12.52
CA GLY A 73 -36.04 -29.38 13.01
C GLY A 73 -36.95 -28.70 14.03
N GLY A 74 -38.27 -28.89 13.87
CA GLY A 74 -39.26 -28.55 14.88
C GLY A 74 -39.48 -29.70 15.88
N GLU A 75 -39.66 -29.32 17.15
CA GLU A 75 -40.07 -30.09 18.33
C GLU A 75 -38.98 -30.80 19.16
N ASN A 76 -38.95 -30.41 20.45
CA ASN A 76 -38.15 -30.93 21.58
C ASN A 76 -36.64 -30.70 21.54
N ILE A 77 -36.24 -29.43 21.41
CA ILE A 77 -34.88 -28.99 21.68
C ILE A 77 -34.94 -27.94 22.82
N THR A 78 -34.02 -28.02 23.77
CA THR A 78 -33.93 -27.05 24.87
C THR A 78 -33.74 -25.63 24.31
N PRO A 79 -34.33 -24.58 24.91
CA PRO A 79 -34.34 -23.23 24.33
C PRO A 79 -32.97 -22.64 23.98
N ASN A 80 -31.88 -23.12 24.61
CA ASN A 80 -30.51 -22.71 24.27
C ASN A 80 -29.99 -23.34 22.96
N ALA A 81 -30.44 -24.54 22.58
CA ALA A 81 -30.00 -25.25 21.38
C ALA A 81 -30.77 -24.84 20.11
N SER A 82 -31.84 -24.04 20.23
CA SER A 82 -32.55 -23.40 19.11
C SER A 82 -32.03 -22.01 18.74
N HIS A 83 -30.97 -21.50 19.39
CA HIS A 83 -30.40 -20.19 19.08
C HIS A 83 -29.21 -20.31 18.11
N PRO A 84 -29.25 -19.71 16.89
CA PRO A 84 -28.21 -19.87 15.87
C PRO A 84 -26.79 -19.52 16.35
N ALA A 85 -26.67 -18.55 17.25
CA ALA A 85 -25.38 -18.13 17.83
C ALA A 85 -24.64 -19.28 18.55
N HIS A 86 -25.37 -20.21 19.18
CA HIS A 86 -24.74 -21.33 19.87
C HIS A 86 -24.13 -22.33 18.87
N ALA A 87 -24.82 -22.62 17.77
CA ALA A 87 -24.30 -23.48 16.70
C ALA A 87 -23.05 -22.86 16.06
N THR A 88 -23.07 -21.56 15.75
CA THR A 88 -21.91 -20.81 15.24
C THR A 88 -20.73 -20.85 16.21
N SER A 89 -20.97 -20.68 17.51
CA SER A 89 -19.91 -20.75 18.53
C SER A 89 -19.23 -22.13 18.56
N VAL A 90 -19.98 -23.22 18.41
CA VAL A 90 -19.41 -24.57 18.43
C VAL A 90 -18.67 -24.88 17.13
N VAL A 91 -19.13 -24.38 15.98
CA VAL A 91 -18.37 -24.46 14.71
C VAL A 91 -17.03 -23.75 14.83
N ASN A 92 -17.03 -22.53 15.39
CA ASN A 92 -15.78 -21.77 15.58
C ASN A 92 -14.84 -22.46 16.57
N ALA A 93 -15.37 -23.03 17.67
CA ALA A 93 -14.57 -23.82 18.60
C ALA A 93 -13.95 -25.05 17.92
N ALA A 94 -14.71 -25.79 17.11
CA ALA A 94 -14.19 -26.92 16.36
C ALA A 94 -13.08 -26.53 15.37
N ALA A 95 -13.25 -25.39 14.67
CA ALA A 95 -12.24 -24.85 13.78
C ALA A 95 -10.95 -24.46 14.53
N ARG A 96 -11.08 -23.86 15.72
CA ARG A 96 -9.93 -23.49 16.57
C ARG A 96 -9.14 -24.68 17.09
N GLU A 97 -9.83 -25.74 17.50
CA GLU A 97 -9.15 -26.98 17.92
C GLU A 97 -8.40 -27.62 16.75
N LEU A 98 -8.97 -27.59 15.53
CA LEU A 98 -8.26 -28.01 14.32
C LEU A 98 -7.07 -27.10 14.01
N GLY A 99 -7.26 -25.78 14.11
CA GLY A 99 -6.21 -24.79 13.93
C GLY A 99 -5.03 -25.07 14.86
N SER A 100 -5.29 -25.36 16.14
CA SER A 100 -4.28 -25.68 17.14
C SER A 100 -3.45 -26.91 16.75
N LEU A 101 -4.05 -27.93 16.14
CA LEU A 101 -3.32 -29.10 15.64
C LEU A 101 -2.48 -28.83 14.38
N VAL A 102 -2.95 -27.91 13.53
CA VAL A 102 -2.26 -27.52 12.28
C VAL A 102 -1.10 -26.56 12.58
N LEU A 103 -1.27 -25.68 13.56
CA LEU A 103 -0.30 -24.67 13.98
C LEU A 103 1.05 -25.29 14.41
N LEU A 104 1.03 -26.53 14.93
CA LEU A 104 2.22 -27.26 15.37
C LEU A 104 2.98 -27.96 14.23
N ARG A 105 2.54 -27.83 12.97
CA ARG A 105 3.12 -28.57 11.85
C ARG A 105 4.39 -27.93 11.32
N ASP A 106 4.30 -26.66 10.96
CA ASP A 106 5.38 -25.86 10.39
C ASP A 106 5.04 -24.37 10.57
N ILE A 107 6.03 -23.52 10.29
CA ILE A 107 5.90 -22.08 10.47
C ILE A 107 4.86 -21.46 9.53
N ASP A 108 4.71 -21.96 8.30
CA ASP A 108 3.75 -21.43 7.32
C ASP A 108 2.31 -21.66 7.77
N SER A 109 2.05 -22.88 8.24
CA SER A 109 0.78 -23.26 8.87
C SER A 109 0.51 -22.42 10.11
N ALA A 110 1.55 -22.14 10.92
CA ALA A 110 1.39 -21.34 12.12
C ALA A 110 1.04 -19.88 11.82
N GLN A 111 1.73 -19.27 10.85
CA GLN A 111 1.45 -17.92 10.37
C GLN A 111 0.04 -17.82 9.78
N GLU A 112 -0.38 -18.78 8.94
CA GLU A 112 -1.70 -18.76 8.33
C GLU A 112 -2.83 -18.97 9.35
N VAL A 113 -2.66 -19.90 10.30
CA VAL A 113 -3.65 -20.09 11.38
C VAL A 113 -3.72 -18.85 12.25
N PHE A 114 -2.58 -18.26 12.66
CA PHE A 114 -2.55 -17.05 13.46
C PHE A 114 -3.24 -15.87 12.75
N ALA A 115 -2.92 -15.63 11.47
CA ALA A 115 -3.53 -14.55 10.69
C ALA A 115 -5.05 -14.75 10.54
N ARG A 116 -5.50 -15.97 10.25
CA ARG A 116 -6.95 -16.27 10.14
C ARG A 116 -7.68 -16.15 11.46
N GLU A 117 -7.11 -16.64 12.55
CA GLU A 117 -7.75 -16.58 13.86
C GLU A 117 -7.79 -15.14 14.37
N THR A 118 -6.71 -14.37 14.27
CA THR A 118 -6.73 -12.93 14.64
C THR A 118 -7.76 -12.15 13.84
N HIS A 119 -7.88 -12.38 12.53
CA HIS A 119 -8.96 -11.81 11.71
C HIS A 119 -10.36 -12.21 12.20
N MET A 120 -10.57 -13.50 12.48
CA MET A 120 -11.84 -14.03 12.97
C MET A 120 -12.21 -13.46 14.35
N LEU A 121 -11.22 -13.35 15.25
CA LEU A 121 -11.39 -12.72 16.55
C LEU A 121 -11.81 -11.25 16.39
N ALA A 122 -11.23 -10.51 15.44
CA ALA A 122 -11.63 -9.13 15.14
C ALA A 122 -13.08 -9.04 14.63
N GLN A 123 -13.50 -9.97 13.76
CA GLN A 123 -14.89 -10.07 13.30
C GLN A 123 -15.88 -10.35 14.43
N ILE A 124 -15.55 -11.29 15.32
CA ILE A 124 -16.38 -11.62 16.48
C ILE A 124 -16.44 -10.41 17.43
N GLN A 125 -15.31 -9.74 17.65
CA GLN A 125 -15.21 -8.54 18.46
C GLN A 125 -16.11 -7.41 17.94
N ALA A 126 -16.12 -7.17 16.62
CA ALA A 126 -16.98 -6.18 15.97
C ALA A 126 -18.49 -6.55 16.06
N SER A 127 -18.81 -7.85 15.96
CA SER A 127 -20.17 -8.35 16.17
C SER A 127 -20.64 -8.18 17.62
N LEU A 128 -19.77 -8.46 18.60
CA LEU A 128 -20.03 -8.25 20.02
C LEU A 128 -20.23 -6.77 20.34
N ARG A 129 -19.45 -5.88 19.72
CA ARG A 129 -19.60 -4.42 19.82
C ARG A 129 -21.00 -3.95 19.40
N TRP A 130 -21.46 -4.38 18.23
CA TRP A 130 -22.83 -4.09 17.76
C TRP A 130 -23.90 -4.61 18.73
N ARG A 131 -23.76 -5.85 19.20
CA ARG A 131 -24.75 -6.46 20.11
C ARG A 131 -24.75 -5.79 21.48
N THR A 132 -23.60 -5.36 21.97
CA THR A 132 -23.45 -4.65 23.25
C THR A 132 -24.16 -3.30 23.20
N THR A 133 -23.92 -2.52 22.15
CA THR A 133 -24.49 -1.17 21.96
C THR A 133 -26.00 -1.15 21.68
N THR A 134 -26.60 -2.29 21.33
CA THR A 134 -28.03 -2.41 21.01
C THR A 134 -28.84 -3.21 22.03
N ASN A 135 -28.18 -3.83 23.02
CA ASN A 135 -28.86 -4.65 24.02
C ASN A 135 -29.34 -3.79 25.19
N ASN A 136 -30.64 -3.85 25.45
CA ASN A 136 -31.29 -3.09 26.52
C ASN A 136 -31.66 -3.97 27.73
N SER A 137 -31.20 -5.23 27.78
CA SER A 137 -31.58 -6.20 28.82
C SER A 137 -30.39 -6.60 29.69
N ALA A 138 -30.56 -6.58 31.02
CA ALA A 138 -29.52 -6.99 31.96
C ALA A 138 -29.07 -8.45 31.76
N ALA A 139 -30.02 -9.37 31.55
CA ALA A 139 -29.70 -10.78 31.26
C ALA A 139 -28.91 -10.95 29.95
N GLY A 140 -29.24 -10.14 28.94
CA GLY A 140 -28.52 -10.13 27.67
C GLY A 140 -27.10 -9.56 27.80
N LEU A 141 -26.90 -8.52 28.61
CA LEU A 141 -25.56 -7.97 28.90
C LEU A 141 -24.69 -8.99 29.64
N VAL A 142 -25.23 -9.76 30.59
CA VAL A 142 -24.49 -10.83 31.26
C VAL A 142 -24.02 -11.91 30.27
N ALA A 143 -24.89 -12.30 29.33
CA ALA A 143 -24.51 -13.26 28.28
C ALA A 143 -23.41 -12.70 27.35
N LEU A 144 -23.54 -11.44 26.93
CA LEU A 144 -22.53 -10.77 26.09
C LEU A 144 -21.18 -10.60 26.80
N ALA A 145 -21.20 -10.31 28.09
CA ALA A 145 -19.98 -10.25 28.89
C ALA A 145 -19.30 -11.62 29.00
N SER A 146 -20.08 -12.70 29.10
CA SER A 146 -19.53 -14.06 29.06
C SER A 146 -18.85 -14.34 27.71
N GLU A 147 -19.52 -14.03 26.60
CA GLU A 147 -18.94 -14.21 25.25
C GLU A 147 -17.66 -13.36 25.04
N GLN A 148 -17.62 -12.15 25.62
CA GLN A 148 -16.43 -11.29 25.59
C GLN A 148 -15.27 -11.89 26.41
N THR A 149 -15.55 -12.52 27.56
CA THR A 149 -14.54 -13.25 28.35
C THR A 149 -14.05 -14.48 27.61
N ASP A 150 -14.94 -15.24 26.97
CA ASP A 150 -14.54 -16.40 26.16
C ASP A 150 -13.59 -15.96 25.04
N LEU A 151 -13.89 -14.86 24.36
CA LEU A 151 -13.03 -14.29 23.32
C LEU A 151 -11.63 -13.91 23.85
N ALA A 152 -11.56 -13.34 25.05
CA ALA A 152 -10.30 -13.03 25.72
C ALA A 152 -9.49 -14.30 25.98
N SER A 153 -10.10 -15.33 26.58
CA SER A 153 -9.45 -16.62 26.85
C SER A 153 -8.96 -17.32 25.57
N TRP A 154 -9.71 -17.20 24.47
CA TRP A 154 -9.26 -17.73 23.18
C TRP A 154 -8.05 -17.00 22.62
N THR A 155 -8.00 -15.67 22.78
CA THR A 155 -6.86 -14.86 22.35
C THR A 155 -5.60 -15.24 23.14
N ASP A 156 -5.73 -15.41 24.47
CA ASP A 156 -4.65 -15.86 25.35
C ASP A 156 -4.16 -17.27 24.98
N ARG A 157 -5.10 -18.20 24.74
CA ARG A 157 -4.77 -19.57 24.31
C ARG A 157 -4.04 -19.59 22.97
N LEU A 158 -4.50 -18.84 21.96
CA LEU A 158 -3.83 -18.78 20.66
C LEU A 158 -2.37 -18.36 20.81
N ILE A 159 -2.12 -17.30 21.59
CA ILE A 159 -0.75 -16.82 21.84
C ILE A 159 0.08 -17.88 22.56
N THR A 160 -0.50 -18.53 23.58
CA THR A 160 0.17 -19.56 24.38
C THR A 160 0.51 -20.80 23.56
N ASP A 161 -0.43 -21.28 22.74
CA ASP A 161 -0.27 -22.46 21.89
C ASP A 161 0.82 -22.20 20.83
N ILE A 162 0.87 -20.99 20.26
CA ILE A 162 1.98 -20.57 19.37
C ILE A 162 3.30 -20.58 20.11
N GLN A 163 3.39 -19.94 21.27
CA GLN A 163 4.65 -19.83 22.03
C GLN A 163 5.18 -21.19 22.50
N ALA A 164 4.29 -22.11 22.90
CA ALA A 164 4.66 -23.46 23.33
C ALA A 164 5.02 -24.38 22.15
N GLY A 165 4.40 -24.15 21.00
CA GLY A 165 4.47 -25.01 19.82
C GLY A 165 5.38 -24.54 18.69
N MET A 166 5.96 -23.35 18.82
CA MET A 166 6.75 -22.72 17.77
C MET A 166 7.94 -23.59 17.38
N ARG A 167 8.07 -23.82 16.07
CA ARG A 167 9.22 -24.51 15.51
C ARG A 167 10.19 -23.49 14.91
N TYR A 168 11.48 -23.73 15.15
CA TYR A 168 12.59 -22.86 14.75
C TYR A 168 13.46 -23.50 13.66
N ASP A 169 12.93 -24.50 12.94
CA ASP A 169 13.74 -25.34 12.05
C ASP A 169 13.92 -24.79 10.64
N LYS A 170 13.08 -23.84 10.19
CA LYS A 170 13.13 -23.21 8.87
C LYS A 170 12.52 -21.80 8.89
N ARG A 171 12.92 -20.96 7.93
CA ARG A 171 12.38 -19.60 7.68
C ARG A 171 12.50 -18.68 8.91
N PRO A 172 13.72 -18.42 9.41
CA PRO A 172 13.98 -17.70 10.65
C PRO A 172 13.35 -16.30 10.70
N LEU A 173 13.32 -15.55 9.60
CA LEU A 173 12.62 -14.24 9.56
C LEU A 173 11.10 -14.37 9.72
N ALA A 174 10.50 -15.45 9.23
CA ALA A 174 9.07 -15.72 9.41
C ALA A 174 8.74 -16.09 10.87
N VAL A 175 9.63 -16.89 11.49
CA VAL A 175 9.58 -17.23 12.92
C VAL A 175 9.72 -15.97 13.79
N LEU A 176 10.67 -15.09 13.45
CA LEU A 176 10.87 -13.81 14.12
C LEU A 176 9.60 -12.96 14.07
N ARG A 177 9.02 -12.75 12.87
CA ARG A 177 7.79 -11.96 12.71
C ARG A 177 6.63 -12.52 13.53
N LEU A 178 6.42 -13.83 13.53
CA LEU A 178 5.38 -14.46 14.34
C LEU A 178 5.64 -14.26 15.84
N THR A 179 6.89 -14.42 16.27
CA THR A 179 7.32 -14.17 17.65
C THR A 179 7.01 -12.73 18.05
N ARG A 180 7.42 -11.75 17.24
CA ARG A 180 7.16 -10.33 17.47
C ARG A 180 5.68 -10.03 17.53
N SER A 181 4.89 -10.49 16.57
CA SER A 181 3.44 -10.27 16.53
C SER A 181 2.72 -10.82 17.77
N THR A 182 3.11 -12.01 18.26
CA THR A 182 2.53 -12.55 19.50
C THR A 182 2.94 -11.75 20.74
N LYS A 183 4.19 -11.25 20.80
CA LYS A 183 4.65 -10.37 21.87
C LYS A 183 3.95 -9.01 21.82
N ASP A 184 3.70 -8.46 20.65
CA ASP A 184 3.00 -7.19 20.49
C ASP A 184 1.54 -7.29 20.96
N LEU A 185 0.86 -8.40 20.69
CA LEU A 185 -0.47 -8.68 21.27
C LEU A 185 -0.45 -8.75 22.81
N ARG A 186 0.61 -9.33 23.40
CA ARG A 186 0.81 -9.37 24.86
C ARG A 186 1.10 -7.99 25.43
N ASN A 187 1.97 -7.22 24.78
CA ASN A 187 2.37 -5.87 25.17
C ASN A 187 1.20 -4.89 25.07
N ALA A 188 0.37 -5.01 24.03
CA ALA A 188 -0.88 -4.28 23.87
C ALA A 188 -1.96 -4.71 24.89
N GLN A 189 -1.70 -5.75 25.68
CA GLN A 189 -2.62 -6.31 26.67
C GLN A 189 -3.99 -6.67 26.08
N ALA A 190 -4.01 -7.25 24.87
CA ALA A 190 -5.24 -7.50 24.12
C ALA A 190 -6.29 -8.25 24.96
N GLU A 191 -5.88 -9.31 25.66
CA GLU A 191 -6.73 -10.09 26.58
C GLU A 191 -7.27 -9.23 27.74
N ALA A 192 -6.42 -8.42 28.39
CA ALA A 192 -6.83 -7.60 29.51
C ALA A 192 -7.79 -6.48 29.08
N ILE A 193 -7.63 -5.91 27.88
CA ILE A 193 -8.59 -4.97 27.28
C ILE A 193 -9.94 -5.66 27.08
N MET A 194 -9.96 -6.87 26.51
CA MET A 194 -11.20 -7.65 26.34
C MET A 194 -11.88 -7.97 27.68
N ASN A 195 -11.10 -8.32 28.71
CA ASN A 195 -11.63 -8.55 30.06
C ASN A 195 -12.20 -7.27 30.71
N ARG A 196 -11.55 -6.12 30.50
CA ARG A 196 -12.09 -4.80 30.91
C ARG A 196 -13.37 -4.45 30.15
N ALA A 197 -13.46 -4.78 28.86
CA ALA A 197 -14.69 -4.64 28.10
C ALA A 197 -15.80 -5.51 28.69
N SER A 198 -15.52 -6.78 29.01
CA SER A 198 -16.47 -7.67 29.69
C SER A 198 -16.98 -7.10 31.01
N ALA A 199 -16.09 -6.55 31.85
CA ALA A 199 -16.49 -5.87 33.08
C ALA A 199 -17.42 -4.67 32.81
N SER A 200 -17.05 -3.81 31.85
CA SER A 200 -17.87 -2.65 31.46
C SER A 200 -19.25 -3.06 30.95
N ILE A 201 -19.36 -4.17 30.21
CA ILE A 201 -20.63 -4.74 29.75
C ILE A 201 -21.50 -5.17 30.94
N ARG A 202 -20.93 -5.84 31.96
CA ARG A 202 -21.66 -6.28 33.16
C ARG A 202 -22.19 -5.10 33.97
N GLU A 203 -21.42 -4.01 34.01
CA GLU A 203 -21.79 -2.76 34.68
C GLU A 203 -22.82 -1.94 33.89
N GLY A 204 -23.10 -2.31 32.64
CA GLY A 204 -24.00 -1.57 31.75
C GLY A 204 -23.37 -0.30 31.17
N ASN A 205 -22.05 -0.12 31.30
CA ASN A 205 -21.33 0.99 30.68
C ASN A 205 -21.00 0.67 29.22
N THR A 206 -22.02 0.79 28.36
CA THR A 206 -21.93 0.42 26.94
C THR A 206 -20.97 1.30 26.14
N ASP A 207 -20.77 2.56 26.54
CA ASP A 207 -19.88 3.48 25.82
C ASP A 207 -18.41 3.13 26.03
N GLN A 208 -18.03 2.83 27.28
CA GLN A 208 -16.69 2.35 27.59
C GLN A 208 -16.43 0.97 26.96
N ALA A 209 -17.42 0.07 27.01
CA ALA A 209 -17.33 -1.22 26.32
C ALA A 209 -17.11 -1.03 24.81
N ASN A 210 -17.88 -0.14 24.16
CA ASN A 210 -17.77 0.15 22.73
C ASN A 210 -16.36 0.57 22.32
N SER A 211 -15.73 1.46 23.10
CA SER A 211 -14.34 1.91 22.87
C SER A 211 -13.36 0.76 22.99
N LEU A 212 -13.38 0.04 24.11
CA LEU A 212 -12.45 -1.07 24.38
C LEU A 212 -12.58 -2.20 23.33
N GLN A 213 -13.80 -2.51 22.91
CA GLN A 213 -14.06 -3.51 21.87
C GLN A 213 -13.55 -3.06 20.50
N SER A 214 -13.67 -1.76 20.17
CA SER A 214 -13.10 -1.19 18.94
C SER A 214 -11.57 -1.31 18.94
N ASP A 215 -10.93 -0.96 20.06
CA ASP A 215 -9.48 -1.01 20.22
C ASP A 215 -8.93 -2.43 20.12
N SER A 216 -9.57 -3.40 20.77
CA SER A 216 -9.22 -4.82 20.65
C SER A 216 -9.37 -5.33 19.22
N GLY A 217 -10.45 -4.97 18.52
CA GLY A 217 -10.68 -5.39 17.14
C GLY A 217 -9.58 -4.90 16.19
N ARG A 218 -9.15 -3.65 16.36
CA ARG A 218 -8.05 -3.07 15.58
C ARG A 218 -6.70 -3.71 15.89
N THR A 219 -6.38 -3.91 17.17
CA THR A 219 -5.14 -4.56 17.61
C THR A 219 -5.00 -5.96 17.00
N LEU A 220 -6.09 -6.71 16.89
CA LEU A 220 -6.12 -8.02 16.25
C LEU A 220 -5.89 -7.94 14.73
N LEU A 221 -6.47 -6.95 14.03
CA LEU A 221 -6.23 -6.74 12.60
C LEU A 221 -4.78 -6.31 12.33
N ASP A 222 -4.20 -5.45 13.17
CA ASP A 222 -2.80 -5.04 13.04
C ASP A 222 -1.87 -6.25 13.22
N ALA A 223 -2.20 -7.17 14.13
CA ALA A 223 -1.48 -8.44 14.29
C ALA A 223 -1.58 -9.35 13.05
N GLU A 224 -2.77 -9.50 12.45
CA GLU A 224 -2.93 -10.22 11.18
C GLU A 224 -2.03 -9.60 10.09
N PHE A 225 -2.09 -8.28 9.93
CA PHE A 225 -1.42 -7.58 8.84
C PHE A 225 0.10 -7.52 9.01
N SER A 226 0.60 -7.64 10.25
CA SER A 226 2.03 -7.83 10.53
C SER A 226 2.59 -9.14 9.95
N ILE A 227 1.74 -10.15 9.76
CA ILE A 227 2.11 -11.45 9.18
C ILE A 227 1.72 -11.54 7.70
N ARG A 228 0.57 -10.95 7.32
CA ARG A 228 0.00 -11.05 5.97
C ARG A 228 -0.31 -9.68 5.36
N LEU A 229 0.68 -9.04 4.73
CA LEU A 229 0.46 -7.72 4.11
C LEU A 229 -0.51 -7.72 2.93
N SER A 230 -0.56 -8.80 2.13
CA SER A 230 -1.54 -8.92 1.04
C SER A 230 -2.99 -8.92 1.57
N GLY A 231 -3.18 -9.48 2.78
CA GLY A 231 -4.45 -9.45 3.52
C GLY A 231 -4.88 -8.03 3.87
N ALA A 232 -3.92 -7.18 4.25
CA ALA A 232 -4.15 -5.79 4.62
C ALA A 232 -4.77 -4.98 3.48
N TYR A 233 -4.15 -5.01 2.30
CA TYR A 233 -4.67 -4.29 1.12
C TYR A 233 -6.07 -4.79 0.73
N SER A 234 -6.25 -6.12 0.67
CA SER A 234 -7.54 -6.71 0.29
C SER A 234 -8.68 -6.36 1.25
N THR A 235 -8.39 -6.32 2.56
CA THR A 235 -9.35 -5.94 3.59
C THR A 235 -9.64 -4.45 3.52
N LEU A 236 -8.62 -3.63 3.33
CA LEU A 236 -8.76 -2.18 3.19
C LEU A 236 -9.64 -1.78 2.01
N ILE A 237 -9.47 -2.40 0.83
CA ILE A 237 -10.30 -2.15 -0.34
C ILE A 237 -11.77 -2.54 -0.10
N LYS A 238 -12.01 -3.69 0.55
CA LYS A 238 -13.37 -4.10 0.94
C LYS A 238 -13.99 -3.09 1.89
N THR A 239 -13.23 -2.63 2.88
CA THR A 239 -13.69 -1.65 3.87
C THR A 239 -13.95 -0.29 3.24
N ARG A 240 -13.09 0.18 2.32
CA ARG A 240 -13.29 1.39 1.52
C ARG A 240 -14.62 1.35 0.76
N ASN A 241 -14.85 0.27 0.01
CA ASN A 241 -16.06 0.11 -0.79
C ASN A 241 -17.31 0.01 0.11
N ALA A 242 -17.20 -0.65 1.26
CA ALA A 242 -18.28 -0.73 2.25
C ALA A 242 -18.59 0.63 2.88
N LEU A 243 -17.58 1.45 3.16
CA LEU A 243 -17.72 2.82 3.67
C LEU A 243 -18.38 3.75 2.64
N GLN A 244 -17.94 3.71 1.39
CA GLN A 244 -18.58 4.47 0.30
C GLN A 244 -20.06 4.10 0.18
N SER A 245 -20.37 2.80 0.10
CA SER A 245 -21.76 2.32 0.04
C SER A 245 -22.58 2.72 1.28
N LEU A 246 -21.95 2.78 2.46
CA LEU A 246 -22.58 3.22 3.70
C LEU A 246 -22.88 4.73 3.67
N ALA A 247 -21.94 5.56 3.22
CA ALA A 247 -22.12 7.00 3.06
C ALA A 247 -23.26 7.31 2.08
N ASP A 248 -23.26 6.67 0.90
CA ASP A 248 -24.31 6.84 -0.10
C ASP A 248 -25.68 6.42 0.42
N ALA A 249 -25.75 5.30 1.16
CA ALA A 249 -26.99 4.82 1.74
C ALA A 249 -27.51 5.74 2.86
N GLN A 250 -26.60 6.32 3.66
CA GLN A 250 -26.93 7.29 4.70
C GLN A 250 -27.46 8.60 4.10
N ALA A 251 -26.81 9.13 3.06
CA ALA A 251 -27.26 10.31 2.33
C ALA A 251 -28.65 10.09 1.71
N ASN A 252 -28.87 8.93 1.08
CA ASN A 252 -30.17 8.55 0.52
C ASN A 252 -31.27 8.45 1.59
N LEU A 253 -30.97 7.89 2.77
CA LEU A 253 -31.91 7.82 3.87
C LEU A 253 -32.24 9.22 4.43
N SER A 254 -31.22 10.06 4.64
CA SER A 254 -31.33 11.45 5.06
C SER A 254 -32.26 12.25 4.12
N ALA A 255 -32.06 12.12 2.81
CA ALA A 255 -32.90 12.75 1.79
C ALA A 255 -34.36 12.30 1.86
N LYS A 256 -34.61 10.98 1.96
CA LYS A 256 -35.98 10.42 2.07
C LYS A 256 -36.70 10.87 3.34
N VAL A 257 -36.01 10.90 4.48
CA VAL A 257 -36.60 11.35 5.74
C VAL A 257 -36.90 12.85 5.68
N SER A 258 -36.01 13.66 5.11
CA SER A 258 -36.19 15.12 5.08
C SER A 258 -37.29 15.59 4.11
N THR A 259 -37.52 14.86 3.01
CA THR A 259 -38.51 15.24 1.98
C THR A 259 -39.89 14.62 2.18
N ALA A 260 -40.04 13.65 3.09
CA ALA A 260 -41.33 13.06 3.42
C ALA A 260 -42.27 14.11 4.03
N ASP A 261 -43.51 14.19 3.56
CA ASP A 261 -44.54 14.96 4.26
C ASP A 261 -44.92 14.28 5.60
N ALA A 262 -45.61 15.02 6.47
CA ALA A 262 -45.94 14.55 7.81
C ALA A 262 -46.81 13.27 7.85
N GLY A 263 -47.58 12.98 6.80
CA GLY A 263 -48.36 11.75 6.65
C GLY A 263 -47.47 10.58 6.24
N THR A 264 -46.67 10.77 5.19
CA THR A 264 -45.70 9.78 4.71
C THR A 264 -44.66 9.42 5.77
N PHE A 265 -44.13 10.40 6.49
CA PHE A 265 -43.16 10.18 7.56
C PHE A 265 -43.74 9.27 8.66
N ARG A 266 -44.98 9.52 9.12
CA ARG A 266 -45.63 8.67 10.13
C ARG A 266 -45.85 7.25 9.65
N ALA A 267 -46.24 7.07 8.38
CA ALA A 267 -46.48 5.75 7.78
C ALA A 267 -45.18 4.94 7.62
N LEU A 268 -44.10 5.58 7.19
CA LEU A 268 -42.82 4.92 6.89
C LEU A 268 -41.82 4.93 8.05
N ARG A 269 -42.15 5.59 9.17
CA ARG A 269 -41.25 5.77 10.34
C ARG A 269 -40.52 4.51 10.77
N LYS A 270 -41.23 3.38 10.90
CA LYS A 270 -40.61 2.10 11.27
C LYS A 270 -39.66 1.56 10.21
N SER A 271 -39.94 1.82 8.93
CA SER A 271 -39.02 1.50 7.84
C SER A 271 -37.74 2.35 7.93
N PHE A 272 -37.88 3.65 8.20
CA PHE A 272 -36.72 4.54 8.41
C PHE A 272 -35.88 4.14 9.63
N GLU A 273 -36.52 3.82 10.76
CA GLU A 273 -35.84 3.28 11.95
C GLU A 273 -35.06 2.00 11.60
N ASN A 274 -35.69 1.05 10.90
CA ASN A 274 -35.04 -0.19 10.50
C ASN A 274 -33.86 0.04 9.54
N GLN A 275 -34.01 0.93 8.55
CA GLN A 275 -32.93 1.29 7.63
C GLN A 275 -31.77 1.95 8.38
N GLN A 276 -32.03 2.92 9.24
CA GLN A 276 -30.99 3.57 10.06
C GLN A 276 -30.27 2.55 10.96
N ASN A 277 -30.99 1.59 11.52
CA ASN A 277 -30.42 0.54 12.36
C ASN A 277 -29.52 -0.40 11.57
N VAL A 278 -29.89 -0.73 10.33
CA VAL A 278 -29.04 -1.51 9.40
C VAL A 278 -27.76 -0.75 9.05
N LEU A 279 -27.84 0.56 8.79
CA LEU A 279 -26.66 1.38 8.50
C LEU A 279 -25.73 1.47 9.71
N ARG A 280 -26.29 1.70 10.91
CA ARG A 280 -25.52 1.70 12.16
C ARG A 280 -24.86 0.35 12.44
N LYS A 281 -25.55 -0.76 12.16
CA LYS A 281 -24.95 -2.10 12.24
C LYS A 281 -23.74 -2.22 11.32
N LYS A 282 -23.88 -1.83 10.05
CA LYS A 282 -22.79 -1.89 9.08
C LYS A 282 -21.56 -1.15 9.59
N LEU A 283 -21.73 0.09 10.05
CA LEU A 283 -20.66 0.92 10.64
C LEU A 283 -19.92 0.19 11.77
N LEU A 284 -20.66 -0.30 12.77
CA LEU A 284 -20.08 -0.92 13.96
C LEU A 284 -19.44 -2.29 13.71
N THR A 285 -19.72 -2.90 12.55
CA THR A 285 -19.12 -4.17 12.11
C THR A 285 -18.01 -4.02 11.07
N LEU A 286 -17.59 -2.79 10.74
CA LEU A 286 -16.48 -2.56 9.80
C LEU A 286 -15.17 -3.07 10.39
N LEU A 287 -14.35 -3.69 9.53
CA LEU A 287 -13.00 -4.11 9.86
C LEU A 287 -12.03 -3.07 9.31
N LEU A 288 -11.58 -2.16 10.16
CA LEU A 288 -10.62 -1.13 9.82
C LEU A 288 -9.43 -1.25 10.75
N SER A 289 -8.25 -1.50 10.19
CA SER A 289 -6.98 -1.51 10.92
C SER A 289 -6.55 -0.09 11.28
N THR A 290 -5.42 0.02 11.98
CA THR A 290 -4.79 1.31 12.21
C THR A 290 -4.44 1.96 10.87
N VAL A 291 -4.84 3.22 10.70
CA VAL A 291 -4.42 4.06 9.56
C VAL A 291 -3.27 4.93 10.05
N PRO A 292 -2.04 4.72 9.56
CA PRO A 292 -0.88 5.52 9.98
C PRO A 292 -0.98 6.95 9.40
N PRO A 293 -0.10 7.87 9.87
CA PRO A 293 0.07 9.16 9.21
C PRO A 293 0.40 8.97 7.72
N PRO A 294 -0.12 9.83 6.83
CA PRO A 294 0.31 9.80 5.44
C PRO A 294 1.80 10.14 5.33
N ARG A 295 2.44 9.76 4.23
CA ARG A 295 3.83 10.15 3.96
C ARG A 295 3.94 11.68 3.91
N ALA A 296 5.05 12.18 4.42
CA ALA A 296 5.32 13.61 4.41
C ALA A 296 5.52 14.08 2.96
N ARG A 297 5.18 15.34 2.70
CA ARG A 297 5.40 16.01 1.41
C ARG A 297 6.48 17.07 1.54
N LEU A 298 7.06 17.43 0.39
CA LEU A 298 8.17 18.39 0.29
C LEU A 298 7.94 19.70 1.04
N PHE A 299 6.71 20.22 1.04
CA PHE A 299 6.38 21.50 1.67
C PHE A 299 5.66 21.37 3.02
N ASP A 300 5.52 20.16 3.55
CA ASP A 300 4.93 19.95 4.87
C ASP A 300 5.86 20.47 5.96
N GLN A 301 5.41 21.52 6.64
CA GLN A 301 6.13 22.17 7.73
C GLN A 301 6.01 21.41 9.06
N THR A 302 4.97 20.60 9.23
CA THR A 302 4.76 19.76 10.42
C THR A 302 4.79 18.29 10.03
N PRO A 303 5.13 17.37 10.94
CA PRO A 303 4.94 15.95 10.70
C PRO A 303 3.48 15.69 10.35
N PRO A 304 3.20 14.85 9.34
CA PRO A 304 1.84 14.40 9.06
C PRO A 304 1.21 13.82 10.33
N LYS A 305 -0.07 14.14 10.55
CA LYS A 305 -0.80 13.68 11.74
C LYS A 305 -1.51 12.37 11.44
N VAL A 306 -1.63 11.52 12.46
CA VAL A 306 -2.52 10.36 12.42
C VAL A 306 -3.94 10.84 12.09
N PRO A 307 -4.59 10.30 11.04
CA PRO A 307 -5.95 10.69 10.70
C PRO A 307 -6.94 10.39 11.85
N PRO A 308 -7.97 11.23 12.09
CA PRO A 308 -8.86 11.10 13.24
C PRO A 308 -9.94 10.01 13.06
N VAL A 309 -9.55 8.82 12.60
CA VAL A 309 -10.46 7.71 12.25
C VAL A 309 -11.38 7.32 13.41
N GLU A 310 -10.83 7.14 14.62
CA GLU A 310 -11.62 6.75 15.80
C GLU A 310 -12.67 7.79 16.17
N LYS A 311 -12.27 9.07 16.13
CA LYS A 311 -13.16 10.19 16.41
C LYS A 311 -14.31 10.22 15.40
N LEU A 312 -14.02 10.08 14.11
CA LEU A 312 -15.03 10.08 13.05
C LEU A 312 -15.96 8.87 13.15
N MET A 313 -15.42 7.69 13.45
CA MET A 313 -16.22 6.47 13.71
C MET A 313 -17.18 6.66 14.90
N ALA A 314 -16.69 7.24 16.00
CA ALA A 314 -17.50 7.52 17.19
C ALA A 314 -18.56 8.60 16.93
N GLU A 315 -18.21 9.66 16.20
CA GLU A 315 -19.14 10.72 15.80
C GLU A 315 -20.25 10.21 14.89
N ALA A 316 -19.90 9.38 13.90
CA ALA A 316 -20.88 8.73 13.02
C ALA A 316 -21.81 7.80 13.80
N ASP A 317 -21.28 6.96 14.70
CA ASP A 317 -22.08 6.05 15.54
C ASP A 317 -23.06 6.83 16.44
N LEU A 318 -22.56 7.84 17.16
CA LEU A 318 -23.37 8.68 18.03
C LEU A 318 -24.49 9.39 17.25
N ALA A 319 -24.18 9.96 16.10
CA ALA A 319 -25.16 10.63 15.25
C ALA A 319 -26.22 9.65 14.72
N MET A 320 -25.83 8.44 14.31
CA MET A 320 -26.80 7.40 13.91
C MET A 320 -27.67 6.91 15.08
N ALA A 321 -27.11 6.80 16.28
CA ALA A 321 -27.85 6.45 17.50
C ALA A 321 -28.88 7.52 17.86
N ASN A 322 -28.48 8.80 17.78
CA ASN A 322 -29.39 9.92 17.99
C ASN A 322 -30.49 9.96 16.94
N ALA A 323 -30.16 9.75 15.66
CA ALA A 323 -31.14 9.67 14.58
C ALA A 323 -32.20 8.59 14.87
N LEU A 324 -31.79 7.39 15.32
CA LEU A 324 -32.72 6.33 15.73
C LEU A 324 -33.65 6.78 16.85
N SER A 325 -33.12 7.44 17.88
CA SER A 325 -33.90 7.98 18.98
C SER A 325 -34.92 9.03 18.51
N GLN A 326 -34.51 9.96 17.63
CA GLN A 326 -35.42 11.00 17.11
C GLN A 326 -36.49 10.44 16.18
N LEU A 327 -36.16 9.44 15.35
CA LEU A 327 -37.14 8.71 14.54
C LEU A 327 -38.18 8.03 15.44
N GLY A 328 -37.76 7.33 16.49
CA GLY A 328 -38.64 6.71 17.48
C GLY A 328 -39.57 7.72 18.17
N ASN A 329 -39.05 8.92 18.45
CA ASN A 329 -39.79 10.03 19.08
C ASN A 329 -40.64 10.85 18.09
N ASN A 330 -40.73 10.43 16.82
CA ASN A 330 -41.50 11.13 15.78
C ASN A 330 -41.03 12.58 15.53
N LYS A 331 -39.72 12.84 15.65
CA LYS A 331 -39.09 14.14 15.46
C LYS A 331 -38.29 14.16 14.15
N GLN A 332 -38.99 14.37 13.04
CA GLN A 332 -38.45 14.29 11.68
C GLN A 332 -37.24 15.21 11.43
N GLU A 333 -37.36 16.50 11.74
CA GLU A 333 -36.29 17.48 11.48
C GLU A 333 -35.01 17.18 12.27
N LEU A 334 -35.15 16.81 13.55
CA LEU A 334 -34.02 16.43 14.39
C LEU A 334 -33.40 15.11 13.94
N ALA A 335 -34.20 14.14 13.50
CA ALA A 335 -33.69 12.91 12.90
C ALA A 335 -32.87 13.20 11.65
N SER A 336 -33.38 14.02 10.73
CA SER A 336 -32.64 14.42 9.52
C SER A 336 -31.36 15.20 9.84
N SER A 337 -31.37 16.06 10.88
CA SER A 337 -30.16 16.77 11.31
C SER A 337 -29.06 15.82 11.77
N GLU A 338 -29.40 14.84 12.61
CA GLU A 338 -28.43 13.82 13.07
C GLU A 338 -28.00 12.91 11.92
N GLN A 339 -28.88 12.61 10.96
CA GLN A 339 -28.53 11.83 9.77
C GLN A 339 -27.49 12.52 8.88
N ARG A 340 -27.60 13.84 8.69
CA ARG A 340 -26.60 14.65 7.97
C ARG A 340 -25.28 14.76 8.73
N ARG A 341 -25.33 14.81 10.07
CA ARG A 341 -24.12 14.77 10.89
C ARG A 341 -23.37 13.44 10.72
N ALA A 342 -24.10 12.32 10.71
CA ALA A 342 -23.52 11.00 10.41
C ALA A 342 -22.95 10.93 8.99
N GLU A 343 -23.68 11.45 8.00
CA GLU A 343 -23.26 11.55 6.60
C GLU A 343 -21.92 12.31 6.46
N SER A 344 -21.80 13.48 7.09
CA SER A 344 -20.57 14.29 7.06
C SER A 344 -19.35 13.52 7.61
N ALA A 345 -19.51 12.83 8.75
CA ALA A 345 -18.43 12.06 9.35
C ALA A 345 -18.03 10.85 8.49
N LEU A 346 -19.01 10.20 7.82
CA LEU A 346 -18.75 9.08 6.91
C LEU A 346 -18.03 9.51 5.64
N ILE A 347 -18.34 10.68 5.09
CA ILE A 347 -17.65 11.21 3.91
C ILE A 347 -16.17 11.45 4.25
N GLU A 348 -15.90 12.16 5.34
CA GLU A 348 -14.52 12.42 5.77
C GLU A 348 -13.73 11.12 6.06
N LEU A 349 -14.39 10.13 6.68
CA LEU A 349 -13.79 8.82 6.90
C LEU A 349 -13.51 8.09 5.58
N THR A 350 -14.42 8.18 4.60
CA THR A 350 -14.26 7.57 3.29
C THR A 350 -13.08 8.17 2.53
N ASP A 351 -12.90 9.49 2.60
CA ASP A 351 -11.76 10.20 1.99
C ASP A 351 -10.42 9.81 2.63
N ILE A 352 -10.39 9.59 3.95
CA ILE A 352 -9.20 9.09 4.66
C ILE A 352 -8.85 7.68 4.18
N VAL A 353 -9.83 6.77 4.18
CA VAL A 353 -9.64 5.36 3.81
C VAL A 353 -9.33 5.22 2.31
N ALA A 354 -9.90 6.05 1.44
CA ALA A 354 -9.59 6.08 0.03
C ALA A 354 -8.12 6.46 -0.22
N ARG A 355 -7.64 7.55 0.41
CA ARG A 355 -6.23 7.95 0.33
C ARG A 355 -5.31 6.86 0.88
N TRP A 356 -5.65 6.28 2.01
CA TRP A 356 -4.86 5.19 2.59
C TRP A 356 -4.83 3.94 1.70
N SER A 357 -5.93 3.65 0.99
CA SER A 357 -5.97 2.54 0.03
C SER A 357 -5.02 2.74 -1.15
N VAL A 358 -4.86 4.00 -1.61
CA VAL A 358 -3.89 4.32 -2.66
C VAL A 358 -2.47 4.15 -2.14
N GLU A 359 -2.13 4.70 -0.97
CA GLU A 359 -0.80 4.55 -0.36
C GLU A 359 -0.45 3.08 -0.10
N THR A 360 -1.39 2.29 0.43
CA THR A 360 -1.19 0.85 0.65
C THR A 360 -1.06 0.11 -0.69
N GLY A 361 -1.81 0.52 -1.71
CA GLY A 361 -1.69 -0.01 -3.07
C GLY A 361 -0.30 0.25 -3.66
N LEU A 362 0.21 1.48 -3.53
CA LEU A 362 1.56 1.85 -3.93
C LEU A 362 2.62 1.03 -3.17
N GLN A 363 2.46 0.86 -1.86
CA GLN A 363 3.38 0.07 -1.04
C GLN A 363 3.36 -1.42 -1.37
N THR A 364 2.21 -1.99 -1.72
CA THR A 364 2.07 -3.45 -1.92
C THR A 364 2.26 -3.86 -3.37
N GLN A 365 1.68 -3.12 -4.31
CA GLN A 365 1.61 -3.44 -5.74
C GLN A 365 2.52 -2.52 -6.60
N GLY A 366 3.05 -1.43 -6.04
CA GLY A 366 3.79 -0.43 -6.81
C GLY A 366 2.93 0.31 -7.82
N LEU A 367 3.57 0.88 -8.84
CA LEU A 367 2.91 1.51 -9.99
C LEU A 367 2.77 0.56 -11.20
N GLY A 368 3.03 -0.75 -11.02
CA GLY A 368 3.18 -1.71 -12.13
C GLY A 368 1.96 -1.78 -13.05
N THR A 369 0.75 -1.63 -12.52
CA THR A 369 -0.48 -1.59 -13.34
C THR A 369 -0.57 -0.32 -14.20
N LEU A 370 -0.11 0.83 -13.68
CA LEU A 370 -0.09 2.10 -14.40
C LEU A 370 1.04 2.11 -15.45
N VAL A 371 2.22 1.57 -15.11
CA VAL A 371 3.31 1.38 -16.06
C VAL A 371 2.86 0.44 -17.19
N ALA A 372 2.24 -0.70 -16.89
CA ALA A 372 1.72 -1.61 -17.91
C ALA A 372 0.66 -0.94 -18.81
N ALA A 373 -0.27 -0.18 -18.22
CA ALA A 373 -1.29 0.54 -18.98
C ALA A 373 -0.66 1.59 -19.93
N THR A 374 0.35 2.33 -19.48
CA THR A 374 1.06 3.30 -20.34
C THR A 374 1.90 2.60 -21.42
N SER A 375 2.52 1.46 -21.13
CA SER A 375 3.21 0.64 -22.14
C SER A 375 2.26 0.11 -23.22
N GLU A 376 1.03 -0.29 -22.84
CA GLU A 376 0.01 -0.68 -23.83
C GLU A 376 -0.40 0.51 -24.71
N ARG A 377 -0.60 1.70 -24.12
CA ARG A 377 -0.91 2.92 -24.86
C ARG A 377 0.19 3.26 -25.88
N LEU A 378 1.47 3.15 -25.49
CA LEU A 378 2.62 3.35 -26.38
C LEU A 378 2.55 2.45 -27.60
N SER A 379 2.39 1.14 -27.38
CA SER A 379 2.34 0.16 -28.45
C SER A 379 1.19 0.42 -29.43
N ARG A 380 0.02 0.82 -28.93
CA ARG A 380 -1.13 1.15 -29.79
C ARG A 380 -0.89 2.41 -30.64
N ILE A 381 -0.33 3.47 -30.05
CA ILE A 381 -0.07 4.73 -30.76
C ILE A 381 0.98 4.52 -31.86
N GLU A 382 2.03 3.76 -31.56
CA GLU A 382 3.06 3.38 -32.54
C GLU A 382 2.45 2.61 -33.72
N GLU A 383 1.54 1.65 -33.44
CA GLU A 383 0.82 0.92 -34.48
C GLU A 383 -0.04 1.85 -35.34
N TYR A 384 -0.75 2.80 -34.74
CA TYR A 384 -1.57 3.77 -35.47
C TYR A 384 -0.73 4.69 -36.34
N GLU A 385 0.37 5.23 -35.82
CA GLU A 385 1.29 6.10 -36.56
C GLU A 385 1.85 5.36 -37.78
N ALA A 386 2.34 4.12 -37.59
CA ALA A 386 2.84 3.29 -38.68
C ALA A 386 1.77 3.02 -39.76
N LYS A 387 0.51 2.83 -39.36
CA LYS A 387 -0.62 2.69 -40.31
C LYS A 387 -0.91 4.00 -41.07
N VAL A 388 -0.84 5.16 -40.43
CA VAL A 388 -1.02 6.47 -41.10
C VAL A 388 0.11 6.71 -42.10
N VAL A 389 1.37 6.51 -41.70
CA VAL A 389 2.53 6.63 -42.60
C VAL A 389 2.39 5.66 -43.78
N GLY A 390 1.98 4.42 -43.54
CA GLY A 390 1.74 3.44 -44.60
C GLY A 390 0.56 3.79 -45.54
N LEU A 391 -0.40 4.62 -45.10
CA LEU A 391 -1.44 5.18 -45.97
C LEU A 391 -0.90 6.37 -46.78
N LEU A 392 -0.12 7.25 -46.14
CA LEU A 392 0.54 8.38 -46.79
C LEU A 392 1.43 7.91 -47.94
N ASP A 393 2.30 6.92 -47.68
CA ASP A 393 3.17 6.33 -48.71
C ASP A 393 2.36 5.77 -49.90
N LYS A 394 1.22 5.15 -49.64
CA LYS A 394 0.35 4.64 -50.71
C LYS A 394 -0.31 5.76 -51.50
N THR A 395 -0.72 6.84 -50.85
CA THR A 395 -1.26 8.04 -51.51
C THR A 395 -0.19 8.65 -52.42
N ASP A 396 1.04 8.81 -51.93
CA ASP A 396 2.18 9.34 -52.68
C ASP A 396 2.54 8.46 -53.88
N ILE A 397 2.62 7.14 -53.69
CA ILE A 397 2.91 6.19 -54.76
C ILE A 397 1.80 6.21 -55.82
N ALA A 398 0.53 6.23 -55.41
CA ALA A 398 -0.60 6.29 -56.33
C ALA A 398 -0.58 7.61 -57.12
N ALA A 399 -0.30 8.74 -56.47
CA ALA A 399 -0.14 10.04 -57.10
C ALA A 399 1.01 10.05 -58.12
N ALA A 400 2.19 9.53 -57.75
CA ALA A 400 3.36 9.44 -58.62
C ALA A 400 3.11 8.54 -59.85
N ASN A 401 2.23 7.54 -59.73
CA ASN A 401 1.84 6.64 -60.80
C ASN A 401 0.57 7.11 -61.56
N GLU A 402 0.07 8.32 -61.31
CA GLU A 402 -1.14 8.88 -61.92
C GLU A 402 -2.41 8.01 -61.72
N GLN A 403 -2.49 7.31 -60.59
CA GLN A 403 -3.63 6.44 -60.21
C GLN A 403 -4.66 7.21 -59.37
N THR A 404 -5.91 6.72 -59.34
CA THR A 404 -6.93 7.27 -58.43
C THR A 404 -6.69 6.80 -57.00
N ILE A 405 -6.87 7.71 -56.03
CA ILE A 405 -6.61 7.49 -54.59
C ILE A 405 -7.89 7.22 -53.78
N ASP A 406 -9.06 7.17 -54.43
CA ASP A 406 -10.37 6.97 -53.80
C ASP A 406 -10.47 5.64 -53.03
N SER A 407 -9.80 4.61 -53.52
CA SER A 407 -9.72 3.31 -52.87
C SER A 407 -9.06 3.33 -51.49
N LEU A 408 -8.24 4.34 -51.18
CA LEU A 408 -7.57 4.51 -49.89
C LEU A 408 -8.47 5.14 -48.82
N ALA A 409 -9.60 5.74 -49.22
CA ALA A 409 -10.50 6.43 -48.28
C ALA A 409 -11.16 5.47 -47.28
N ALA A 410 -11.49 4.24 -47.69
CA ALA A 410 -12.10 3.26 -46.80
C ALA A 410 -11.10 2.73 -45.73
N PRO A 411 -9.88 2.29 -46.08
CA PRO A 411 -8.83 1.99 -45.10
C PRO A 411 -8.55 3.14 -44.12
N GLN A 412 -8.50 4.38 -44.61
CA GLN A 412 -8.28 5.55 -43.75
C GLN A 412 -9.43 5.79 -42.75
N LEU A 413 -10.69 5.62 -43.18
CA LEU A 413 -11.84 5.74 -42.27
C LEU A 413 -11.89 4.60 -41.24
N ILE A 414 -11.43 3.40 -41.59
CA ILE A 414 -11.31 2.29 -40.64
C ILE A 414 -10.28 2.66 -39.56
N LEU A 415 -9.11 3.15 -39.96
CA LEU A 415 -8.08 3.60 -39.01
C LEU A 415 -8.58 4.74 -38.11
N ALA A 416 -9.27 5.73 -38.68
CA ALA A 416 -9.90 6.81 -37.90
C ALA A 416 -10.89 6.25 -36.86
N GLY A 417 -11.67 5.23 -37.23
CA GLY A 417 -12.59 4.55 -36.30
C GLY A 417 -11.88 3.73 -35.21
N GLU A 418 -10.74 3.09 -35.53
CA GLU A 418 -9.91 2.40 -34.52
C GLU A 418 -9.36 3.38 -33.47
N ILE A 419 -8.86 4.54 -33.91
CA ILE A 419 -8.36 5.60 -33.02
C ILE A 419 -9.51 6.21 -32.21
N ASP A 420 -10.67 6.46 -32.83
CA ASP A 420 -11.86 7.01 -32.14
C ASP A 420 -12.36 6.08 -31.02
N GLN A 421 -12.39 4.76 -31.26
CA GLN A 421 -12.74 3.81 -30.21
C GLN A 421 -11.74 3.87 -29.04
N PHE A 422 -10.44 3.94 -29.34
CA PHE A 422 -9.42 4.07 -28.30
C PHE A 422 -9.55 5.39 -27.51
N VAL A 423 -9.91 6.50 -28.18
CA VAL A 423 -10.24 7.77 -27.52
C VAL A 423 -11.44 7.60 -26.57
N GLN A 424 -12.51 6.96 -27.01
CA GLN A 424 -13.70 6.71 -26.17
C GLN A 424 -13.34 5.89 -24.93
N ASP A 425 -12.57 4.81 -25.08
CA ASP A 425 -12.11 3.98 -23.96
C ASP A 425 -11.31 4.82 -22.93
N LEU A 426 -10.46 5.74 -23.40
CA LEU A 426 -9.68 6.62 -22.52
C LEU A 426 -10.53 7.73 -21.88
N VAL A 427 -11.55 8.23 -22.56
CA VAL A 427 -12.52 9.19 -21.99
C VAL A 427 -13.32 8.53 -20.87
N GLU A 428 -13.85 7.33 -21.10
CA GLU A 428 -14.57 6.56 -20.08
C GLU A 428 -13.67 6.29 -18.86
N LEU A 429 -12.40 5.95 -19.09
CA LEU A 429 -11.42 5.79 -18.03
C LEU A 429 -11.22 7.08 -17.23
N ASN A 430 -11.05 8.22 -17.90
CA ASN A 430 -10.83 9.52 -17.27
C ASN A 430 -12.08 10.03 -16.52
N GLU A 431 -13.28 9.70 -17.00
CA GLU A 431 -14.53 10.03 -16.31
C GLU A 431 -14.72 9.19 -15.03
N ALA A 432 -14.26 7.93 -15.05
CA ALA A 432 -14.29 7.06 -13.88
C ALA A 432 -13.25 7.47 -12.82
N GLU A 433 -12.02 7.78 -13.24
CA GLU A 433 -10.92 8.21 -12.38
C GLU A 433 -10.08 9.29 -13.09
N PRO A 434 -10.30 10.58 -12.78
CA PRO A 434 -9.63 11.67 -13.49
C PRO A 434 -8.11 11.60 -13.39
N ASP A 435 -7.45 11.47 -14.55
CA ASP A 435 -6.00 11.43 -14.71
C ASP A 435 -5.53 12.75 -15.35
N ARG A 436 -4.54 13.40 -14.74
CA ARG A 436 -4.00 14.68 -15.22
C ARG A 436 -3.21 14.54 -16.51
N ASP A 437 -2.71 13.35 -16.82
CA ASP A 437 -1.93 13.08 -18.02
C ASP A 437 -2.79 12.75 -19.25
N LEU A 438 -4.06 12.38 -19.06
CA LEU A 438 -4.93 11.98 -20.16
C LEU A 438 -5.39 13.13 -21.07
N PRO A 439 -5.78 14.33 -20.58
CA PRO A 439 -6.29 15.39 -21.44
C PRO A 439 -5.31 15.83 -22.56
N PRO A 440 -3.99 16.02 -22.29
CA PRO A 440 -3.03 16.29 -23.36
C PRO A 440 -2.97 15.20 -24.43
N LEU A 441 -3.02 13.92 -24.02
CA LEU A 441 -3.03 12.77 -24.94
C LEU A 441 -4.31 12.73 -25.77
N LEU A 442 -5.47 12.83 -25.12
CA LEU A 442 -6.79 12.80 -25.77
C LEU A 442 -6.88 13.86 -26.87
N SER A 443 -6.42 15.08 -26.61
CA SER A 443 -6.42 16.15 -27.62
C SER A 443 -5.65 15.79 -28.89
N ARG A 444 -4.50 15.11 -28.76
CA ARG A 444 -3.70 14.70 -29.92
C ARG A 444 -4.38 13.59 -30.72
N LEU A 445 -4.93 12.60 -30.03
CA LEU A 445 -5.66 11.49 -30.65
C LEU A 445 -6.93 11.97 -31.37
N GLU A 446 -7.71 12.84 -30.73
CA GLU A 446 -8.91 13.46 -31.34
C GLU A 446 -8.53 14.26 -32.59
N GLN A 447 -7.43 15.02 -32.54
CA GLN A 447 -6.94 15.76 -33.70
C GLN A 447 -6.57 14.81 -34.85
N ALA A 448 -5.85 13.72 -34.56
CA ALA A 448 -5.51 12.71 -35.57
C ALA A 448 -6.78 12.11 -36.21
N THR A 449 -7.79 11.74 -35.42
CA THR A 449 -9.08 11.22 -35.91
C THR A 449 -9.80 12.22 -36.83
N GLN A 450 -9.83 13.50 -36.45
CA GLN A 450 -10.46 14.56 -37.25
C GLN A 450 -9.74 14.76 -38.58
N LEU A 451 -8.40 14.82 -38.55
CA LEU A 451 -7.56 14.99 -39.74
C LEU A 451 -7.68 13.80 -40.69
N LEU A 452 -7.67 12.56 -40.17
CA LEU A 452 -7.90 11.36 -40.99
C LEU A 452 -9.30 11.35 -41.60
N SER A 453 -10.33 11.76 -40.86
CA SER A 453 -11.70 11.84 -41.38
C SER A 453 -11.83 12.89 -42.50
N ALA A 454 -11.18 14.05 -42.34
CA ALA A 454 -11.12 15.09 -43.35
C ALA A 454 -10.31 14.63 -44.58
N GLY A 455 -9.15 14.02 -44.38
CA GLY A 455 -8.29 13.49 -45.43
C GLY A 455 -9.00 12.42 -46.25
N ALA A 456 -9.84 11.59 -45.63
CA ALA A 456 -10.65 10.60 -46.34
C ALA A 456 -11.67 11.25 -47.29
N GLN A 457 -12.16 12.45 -47.00
CA GLN A 457 -13.00 13.20 -47.95
C GLN A 457 -12.18 13.70 -49.14
N SER A 458 -10.96 14.20 -48.90
CA SER A 458 -10.01 14.58 -49.96
C SER A 458 -9.67 13.40 -50.87
N LEU A 459 -9.43 12.21 -50.29
CA LEU A 459 -9.20 10.97 -51.04
C LEU A 459 -10.41 10.61 -51.94
N LYS A 460 -11.64 10.70 -51.42
CA LYS A 460 -12.87 10.40 -52.20
C LYS A 460 -13.06 11.31 -53.40
N VAL A 461 -12.64 12.57 -53.30
CA VAL A 461 -12.69 13.53 -54.41
C VAL A 461 -11.39 13.57 -55.24
N ASN A 462 -10.48 12.60 -54.99
CA ASN A 462 -9.20 12.43 -55.68
C ASN A 462 -8.28 13.67 -55.59
N SER A 463 -8.36 14.41 -54.48
CA SER A 463 -7.54 15.58 -54.22
C SER A 463 -6.29 15.18 -53.44
N VAL A 464 -5.19 15.00 -54.19
CA VAL A 464 -3.92 14.44 -53.70
C VAL A 464 -3.25 15.34 -52.64
N ASP A 465 -2.88 16.58 -52.98
CA ASP A 465 -2.10 17.43 -52.07
C ASP A 465 -2.80 17.67 -50.72
N PRO A 466 -4.12 17.96 -50.67
CA PRO A 466 -4.82 18.09 -49.40
C PRO A 466 -4.95 16.76 -48.63
N ALA A 467 -5.01 15.61 -49.32
CA ALA A 467 -5.03 14.32 -48.63
C ALA A 467 -3.69 14.02 -47.97
N ILE A 468 -2.57 14.26 -48.66
CA ILE A 468 -1.21 14.08 -48.14
C ILE A 468 -0.97 15.02 -46.95
N ASP A 469 -1.32 16.31 -47.08
CA ASP A 469 -1.15 17.30 -46.00
C ASP A 469 -1.91 16.90 -44.73
N LEU A 470 -3.17 16.48 -44.88
CA LEU A 470 -4.00 16.02 -43.75
C LEU A 470 -3.50 14.69 -43.14
N GLN A 471 -3.00 13.76 -43.97
CA GLN A 471 -2.37 12.52 -43.49
C GLN A 471 -1.07 12.82 -42.74
N GLY A 472 -0.25 13.74 -43.23
CA GLY A 472 1.00 14.18 -42.59
C GLY A 472 0.73 14.83 -41.23
N GLN A 473 -0.22 15.77 -41.17
CA GLN A 473 -0.62 16.38 -39.89
C GLN A 473 -1.22 15.37 -38.91
N ALA A 474 -1.90 14.33 -39.40
CA ALA A 474 -2.41 13.26 -38.55
C ALA A 474 -1.26 12.40 -37.98
N ALA A 475 -0.24 12.10 -38.79
CA ALA A 475 0.97 11.42 -38.34
C ALA A 475 1.72 12.27 -37.29
N ASP A 476 1.88 13.57 -37.53
CA ASP A 476 2.49 14.50 -36.57
C ASP A 476 1.73 14.51 -35.23
N ALA A 477 0.38 14.53 -35.27
CA ALA A 477 -0.43 14.47 -34.06
C ALA A 477 -0.25 13.15 -33.29
N LEU A 478 -0.11 12.01 -33.99
CA LEU A 478 0.17 10.71 -33.36
C LEU A 478 1.59 10.64 -32.79
N ALA A 479 2.59 11.21 -33.48
CA ALA A 479 3.95 11.31 -32.97
C ALA A 479 4.02 12.18 -31.71
N GLU A 480 3.28 13.29 -31.67
CA GLU A 480 3.13 14.09 -30.44
C GLU A 480 2.43 13.31 -29.31
N ALA A 481 1.40 12.52 -29.65
CA ALA A 481 0.75 11.64 -28.69
C ALA A 481 1.72 10.60 -28.12
N TYR A 482 2.57 10.02 -28.97
CA TYR A 482 3.60 9.07 -28.59
C TYR A 482 4.59 9.71 -27.60
N VAL A 483 5.13 10.89 -27.91
CA VAL A 483 6.03 11.64 -27.01
C VAL A 483 5.41 11.90 -25.64
N ILE A 484 4.11 12.24 -25.58
CA ILE A 484 3.40 12.45 -24.30
C ILE A 484 3.38 11.16 -23.47
N VAL A 485 3.03 10.03 -24.08
CA VAL A 485 2.94 8.76 -23.35
C VAL A 485 4.33 8.22 -23.00
N THR A 486 5.35 8.45 -23.83
CA THR A 486 6.73 8.05 -23.52
C THR A 486 7.22 8.78 -22.28
N ALA A 487 7.04 10.11 -22.24
CA ALA A 487 7.36 10.90 -21.06
C ALA A 487 6.57 10.44 -19.82
N GLN A 488 5.29 10.07 -19.98
CA GLN A 488 4.48 9.51 -18.88
C GLN A 488 5.05 8.17 -18.37
N ASN A 489 5.40 7.26 -19.29
CA ASN A 489 5.89 5.92 -18.98
C ASN A 489 7.25 5.94 -18.29
N GLU A 490 8.21 6.72 -18.82
CA GLU A 490 9.53 6.91 -18.21
C GLU A 490 9.40 7.48 -16.80
N ARG A 491 8.55 8.50 -16.67
CA ARG A 491 8.29 9.16 -15.39
C ARG A 491 7.68 8.22 -14.35
N LEU A 492 6.69 7.41 -14.72
CA LEU A 492 6.07 6.44 -13.82
C LEU A 492 7.03 5.30 -13.46
N SER A 493 7.87 4.88 -14.40
CA SER A 493 8.89 3.85 -14.17
C SER A 493 9.93 4.29 -13.15
N LEU A 494 10.48 5.52 -13.27
CA LEU A 494 11.42 6.08 -12.29
C LEU A 494 10.80 6.22 -10.90
N LEU A 495 9.54 6.67 -10.83
CA LEU A 495 8.84 6.77 -9.54
C LEU A 495 8.61 5.36 -8.95
N GLN A 496 8.27 4.38 -9.77
CA GLN A 496 8.09 3.00 -9.34
C GLN A 496 9.38 2.46 -8.73
N ASP A 497 10.51 2.63 -9.41
CA ASP A 497 11.82 2.14 -8.98
C ASP A 497 12.26 2.77 -7.65
N LEU A 498 12.00 4.06 -7.46
CA LEU A 498 12.26 4.76 -6.20
C LEU A 498 11.38 4.24 -5.06
N LEU A 499 10.08 4.08 -5.30
CA LEU A 499 9.15 3.59 -4.29
C LEU A 499 9.44 2.14 -3.91
N MET A 500 9.85 1.30 -4.88
CA MET A 500 10.30 -0.06 -4.60
C MET A 500 11.60 -0.08 -3.80
N PHE A 501 12.54 0.81 -4.10
CA PHE A 501 13.74 0.96 -3.28
C PHE A 501 13.42 1.43 -1.86
N GLN A 502 12.60 2.47 -1.70
CA GLN A 502 12.14 2.95 -0.40
C GLN A 502 11.44 1.84 0.40
N ARG A 503 10.64 1.00 -0.27
CA ARG A 503 10.00 -0.17 0.35
C ARG A 503 11.02 -1.19 0.83
N ALA A 504 12.01 -1.53 0.00
CA ALA A 504 13.07 -2.48 0.38
C ALA A 504 13.86 -1.98 1.60
N VAL A 505 14.25 -0.70 1.62
CA VAL A 505 14.89 -0.07 2.78
C VAL A 505 13.99 -0.10 4.02
N GLY A 506 12.69 0.17 3.85
CA GLY A 506 11.71 0.09 4.92
C GLY A 506 11.58 -1.32 5.51
N PHE A 507 11.60 -2.37 4.68
CA PHE A 507 11.62 -3.75 5.14
C PHE A 507 12.90 -4.12 5.86
N ALA A 508 14.06 -3.74 5.32
CA ALA A 508 15.34 -3.96 5.97
C ALA A 508 15.36 -3.30 7.37
N ASN A 509 14.88 -2.06 7.48
CA ASN A 509 14.78 -1.40 8.78
C ASN A 509 13.80 -2.11 9.73
N GLY A 510 12.64 -2.55 9.22
CA GLY A 510 11.65 -3.30 10.01
C GLY A 510 12.21 -4.61 10.56
N TYR A 511 12.89 -5.41 9.73
CA TYR A 511 13.55 -6.63 10.17
C TYR A 511 14.67 -6.36 11.16
N MET A 512 15.50 -5.33 10.93
CA MET A 512 16.53 -4.95 11.89
C MET A 512 15.97 -4.50 13.22
N ALA A 513 14.86 -3.75 13.22
CA ALA A 513 14.16 -3.36 14.44
C ALA A 513 13.64 -4.57 15.22
N ASP A 514 13.06 -5.56 14.52
CA ASP A 514 12.60 -6.81 15.11
C ASP A 514 13.76 -7.64 15.68
N ILE A 515 14.88 -7.73 14.95
CA ILE A 515 16.12 -8.41 15.38
C ILE A 515 16.68 -7.76 16.66
N VAL A 516 16.86 -6.45 16.66
CA VAL A 516 17.39 -5.71 17.83
C VAL A 516 16.47 -5.86 19.03
N THR A 517 15.15 -5.75 18.83
CA THR A 517 14.19 -5.84 19.93
C THR A 517 14.15 -7.25 20.50
N GLU A 518 14.15 -8.26 19.64
CA GLU A 518 14.17 -9.66 20.09
C GLU A 518 15.50 -10.03 20.77
N GLN A 519 16.63 -9.50 20.29
CA GLN A 519 17.92 -9.66 20.95
C GLN A 519 17.91 -9.09 22.37
N ARG A 520 17.34 -7.89 22.56
CA ARG A 520 17.19 -7.28 23.88
C ARG A 520 16.26 -8.08 24.80
N ASP A 521 15.19 -8.67 24.23
CA ASP A 521 14.31 -9.55 24.99
C ASP A 521 15.04 -10.84 25.42
N LEU A 522 15.88 -11.43 24.56
CA LEU A 522 16.70 -12.61 24.89
C LEU A 522 17.75 -12.30 25.95
N LEU A 523 18.40 -11.15 25.87
CA LEU A 523 19.33 -10.66 26.89
C LEU A 523 18.63 -10.53 28.25
N ALA A 524 17.51 -9.81 28.31
CA ALA A 524 16.75 -9.63 29.55
C ALA A 524 16.26 -10.98 30.13
N ALA A 525 15.82 -11.91 29.28
CA ALA A 525 15.41 -13.25 29.70
C ALA A 525 16.59 -14.07 30.23
N THR A 526 17.76 -13.96 29.61
CA THR A 526 19.00 -14.59 30.08
C THR A 526 19.40 -14.02 31.44
N GLU A 527 19.43 -12.69 31.60
CA GLU A 527 19.74 -12.02 32.87
C GLU A 527 18.83 -12.49 34.01
N ALA A 528 17.51 -12.50 33.78
CA ALA A 528 16.51 -12.84 34.78
C ALA A 528 16.49 -14.34 35.15
N GLY A 529 16.85 -15.24 34.23
CA GLY A 529 16.79 -16.68 34.41
C GLY A 529 17.96 -17.28 35.19
N ASP A 530 17.84 -18.53 35.65
CA ASP A 530 19.02 -19.34 35.99
C ASP A 530 19.65 -19.93 34.70
N LEU A 531 20.83 -20.55 34.81
CA LEU A 531 21.49 -21.17 33.64
C LEU A 531 20.58 -22.20 32.95
N LYS A 532 19.75 -22.92 33.71
CA LYS A 532 18.81 -23.90 33.16
C LYS A 532 17.70 -23.22 32.35
N ALA A 533 17.19 -22.08 32.80
CA ALA A 533 16.22 -21.28 32.06
C ALA A 533 16.87 -20.69 30.79
N ALA A 534 18.09 -20.17 30.88
CA ALA A 534 18.82 -19.65 29.72
C ALA A 534 19.06 -20.74 28.66
N LEU A 535 19.47 -21.95 29.06
CA LEU A 535 19.65 -23.08 28.14
C LEU A 535 18.37 -23.51 27.42
N LYS A 536 17.18 -23.23 27.98
CA LYS A 536 15.91 -23.48 27.29
C LYS A 536 15.63 -22.51 26.15
N LEU A 537 16.32 -21.37 26.10
CA LEU A 537 16.20 -20.36 25.05
C LEU A 537 17.06 -20.69 23.82
N MET A 538 17.86 -21.76 23.87
CA MET A 538 18.79 -22.11 22.79
C MET A 538 18.13 -22.23 21.38
N PRO A 539 16.89 -22.74 21.22
CA PRO A 539 16.20 -22.68 19.93
C PRO A 539 16.00 -21.25 19.40
N GLN A 540 15.64 -20.30 20.27
CA GLN A 540 15.48 -18.89 19.94
C GLN A 540 16.82 -18.25 19.58
N PHE A 541 17.89 -18.57 20.33
CA PHE A 541 19.24 -18.14 19.97
C PHE A 541 19.60 -18.61 18.55
N ARG A 542 19.49 -19.91 18.25
CA ARG A 542 19.80 -20.41 16.90
C ARG A 542 18.97 -19.75 15.79
N ASN A 543 17.69 -19.47 16.05
CA ASN A 543 16.85 -18.75 15.09
C ASN A 543 17.33 -17.31 14.88
N MET A 544 17.70 -16.61 15.95
CA MET A 544 18.20 -15.24 15.88
C MET A 544 19.52 -15.18 15.09
N HIS A 545 20.43 -16.12 15.30
CA HIS A 545 21.65 -16.25 14.52
C HIS A 545 21.35 -16.40 13.02
N GLN A 546 20.40 -17.26 12.65
CA GLN A 546 19.97 -17.40 11.26
C GLN A 546 19.22 -16.15 10.73
N CYS A 547 18.50 -15.40 11.57
CA CYS A 547 17.89 -14.13 11.16
C CYS A 547 18.96 -13.10 10.75
N ILE A 548 20.06 -13.03 11.50
CA ILE A 548 21.20 -12.15 11.18
C ILE A 548 21.83 -12.56 9.84
N GLU A 549 21.88 -13.86 9.51
CA GLU A 549 22.34 -14.34 8.20
C GLU A 549 21.35 -14.01 7.07
N GLU A 550 20.05 -14.24 7.28
CA GLU A 550 19.02 -14.02 6.26
C GLU A 550 18.71 -12.54 5.99
N VAL A 551 18.98 -11.63 6.93
CA VAL A 551 18.79 -10.19 6.71
C VAL A 551 19.92 -9.57 5.89
N ALA A 552 21.11 -10.17 5.86
CA ALA A 552 22.28 -9.61 5.18
C ALA A 552 22.04 -9.28 3.69
N PRO A 553 21.41 -10.15 2.87
CA PRO A 553 21.10 -9.81 1.47
C PRO A 553 20.13 -8.62 1.30
N LEU A 554 19.24 -8.37 2.28
CA LEU A 554 18.37 -7.20 2.27
C LEU A 554 19.17 -5.91 2.57
N LEU A 555 20.24 -6.05 3.36
CA LEU A 555 21.16 -4.97 3.69
C LEU A 555 22.16 -4.70 2.56
N ASP A 556 22.46 -5.67 1.70
CA ASP A 556 23.34 -5.46 0.53
C ASP A 556 22.84 -4.32 -0.37
N MET A 557 21.52 -4.13 -0.47
CA MET A 557 20.90 -3.04 -1.22
C MET A 557 21.28 -1.64 -0.71
N ILE A 558 21.70 -1.53 0.54
CA ILE A 558 22.11 -0.26 1.20
C ILE A 558 23.58 -0.26 1.64
N ALA A 559 24.24 -1.42 1.64
CA ALA A 559 25.64 -1.59 2.04
C ALA A 559 26.60 -0.80 1.15
N ALA A 560 26.19 -0.46 -0.07
CA ALA A 560 26.92 0.44 -0.95
C ALA A 560 27.16 1.83 -0.32
N ARG A 561 26.31 2.29 0.60
CA ARG A 561 26.38 3.63 1.19
C ARG A 561 27.00 3.69 2.58
N LEU A 562 26.84 2.65 3.38
CA LEU A 562 27.26 2.61 4.77
C LEU A 562 27.81 1.22 5.08
N ASP A 563 28.83 1.16 5.94
CA ASP A 563 29.38 -0.10 6.43
C ASP A 563 28.44 -0.74 7.46
N VAL A 564 27.34 -1.30 6.97
CA VAL A 564 26.43 -2.14 7.78
C VAL A 564 26.98 -3.56 7.95
N GLY A 565 27.94 -3.96 7.11
CA GLY A 565 28.49 -5.33 7.07
C GLY A 565 29.41 -5.64 8.24
N THR A 566 30.32 -4.72 8.58
CA THR A 566 31.26 -4.88 9.71
C THR A 566 30.54 -5.04 11.05
N PRO A 567 29.65 -4.11 11.48
CA PRO A 567 28.92 -4.27 12.75
C PRO A 567 27.98 -5.49 12.74
N LEU A 568 27.39 -5.86 11.59
CA LEU A 568 26.59 -7.10 11.49
C LEU A 568 27.44 -8.36 11.69
N ALA A 569 28.66 -8.37 11.14
CA ALA A 569 29.60 -9.49 11.30
C ALA A 569 30.08 -9.61 12.76
N PHE A 570 30.35 -8.49 13.44
CA PHE A 570 30.66 -8.50 14.88
C PHE A 570 29.48 -9.00 15.71
N ALA A 571 28.28 -8.46 15.49
CA ALA A 571 27.07 -8.93 16.15
C ALA A 571 26.88 -10.45 16.02
N LYS A 572 27.11 -11.00 14.82
CA LYS A 572 27.02 -12.44 14.59
C LYS A 572 28.05 -13.22 15.41
N ALA A 573 29.31 -12.79 15.41
CA ALA A 573 30.39 -13.46 16.14
C ALA A 573 30.15 -13.44 17.65
N ASP A 574 29.82 -12.27 18.21
CA ASP A 574 29.53 -12.13 19.65
C ASP A 574 28.30 -12.96 20.06
N PHE A 575 27.33 -13.11 19.16
CA PHE A 575 26.17 -13.95 19.40
C PHE A 575 26.48 -15.46 19.32
N GLU A 576 27.41 -15.88 18.45
CA GLU A 576 27.96 -17.25 18.45
C GLU A 576 28.74 -17.55 19.74
N ASP A 577 29.51 -16.57 20.23
CA ASP A 577 30.23 -16.66 21.50
C ASP A 577 29.24 -16.78 22.68
N ALA A 578 28.18 -15.97 22.70
CA ALA A 578 27.13 -16.06 23.72
C ALA A 578 26.48 -17.45 23.80
N MET A 579 26.16 -18.04 22.64
CA MET A 579 25.63 -19.42 22.59
C MET A 579 26.65 -20.42 23.13
N SER A 580 27.91 -20.32 22.73
CA SER A 580 29.00 -21.18 23.18
C SER A 580 29.20 -21.09 24.70
N SER A 581 29.18 -19.88 25.25
CA SER A 581 29.33 -19.62 26.68
C SER A 581 28.18 -20.20 27.50
N LEU A 582 26.94 -20.12 27.01
CA LEU A 582 25.81 -20.82 27.63
C LEU A 582 26.00 -22.34 27.63
N GLU A 583 26.48 -22.93 26.54
CA GLU A 583 26.68 -24.39 26.42
C GLU A 583 27.75 -24.91 27.38
N ILE A 584 28.82 -24.15 27.64
CA ILE A 584 29.85 -24.51 28.63
C ILE A 584 29.48 -24.10 30.07
N GLY A 585 28.35 -23.41 30.26
CA GLY A 585 27.78 -23.04 31.55
C GLY A 585 28.26 -21.70 32.11
N ASP A 586 28.92 -20.87 31.31
CA ASP A 586 29.30 -19.51 31.68
C ASP A 586 28.21 -18.50 31.31
N LYS A 587 27.27 -18.32 32.24
CA LYS A 587 26.15 -17.40 32.06
C LYS A 587 26.60 -15.93 31.99
N LEU A 588 27.65 -15.54 32.72
CA LEU A 588 28.07 -14.14 32.78
C LEU A 588 28.71 -13.72 31.47
N ASP A 589 29.62 -14.55 30.97
CA ASP A 589 30.25 -14.34 29.66
C ASP A 589 29.21 -14.32 28.53
N ALA A 590 28.19 -15.18 28.62
CA ALA A 590 27.07 -15.16 27.66
C ALA A 590 26.21 -13.89 27.72
N ILE A 591 26.09 -13.24 28.88
CA ILE A 591 25.38 -11.97 29.03
C ILE A 591 26.23 -10.85 28.42
N ASP A 592 27.53 -10.81 28.75
CA ASP A 592 28.45 -9.79 28.24
C ASP A 592 28.52 -9.84 26.70
N ALA A 593 28.64 -11.03 26.11
CA ALA A 593 28.64 -11.20 24.66
C ALA A 593 27.29 -10.81 24.00
N GLN A 594 26.15 -11.09 24.66
CA GLN A 594 24.83 -10.65 24.16
C GLN A 594 24.66 -9.13 24.17
N ASP A 595 25.21 -8.45 25.18
CA ASP A 595 25.15 -7.00 25.31
C ASP A 595 25.92 -6.32 24.16
N VAL A 596 27.15 -6.78 23.89
CA VAL A 596 27.97 -6.31 22.77
C VAL A 596 27.31 -6.59 21.41
N ALA A 597 26.71 -7.77 21.25
CA ALA A 597 25.93 -8.08 20.05
C ALA A 597 24.72 -7.14 19.88
N ALA A 598 24.03 -6.80 20.98
CA ALA A 598 22.90 -5.87 20.95
C ALA A 598 23.31 -4.44 20.59
N GLU A 599 24.48 -3.98 21.05
CA GLU A 599 25.06 -2.68 20.66
C GLU A 599 25.37 -2.65 19.16
N SER A 600 26.05 -3.68 18.65
CA SER A 600 26.40 -3.78 17.22
C SER A 600 25.17 -3.86 16.31
N LEU A 601 24.14 -4.61 16.70
CA LEU A 601 22.88 -4.66 15.94
C LEU A 601 22.13 -3.32 15.98
N ALA A 602 22.17 -2.60 17.11
CA ALA A 602 21.57 -1.28 17.23
C ALA A 602 22.27 -0.24 16.34
N GLU A 603 23.59 -0.35 16.17
CA GLU A 603 24.35 0.45 15.20
C GLU A 603 23.88 0.19 13.77
N VAL A 604 23.75 -1.09 13.36
CA VAL A 604 23.21 -1.45 12.04
C VAL A 604 21.81 -0.85 11.84
N GLN A 605 20.91 -1.01 12.82
CA GLN A 605 19.56 -0.47 12.75
C GLN A 605 19.55 1.06 12.59
N LEU A 606 20.44 1.76 13.29
CA LEU A 606 20.58 3.22 13.19
C LEU A 606 20.99 3.63 11.77
N LEU A 607 22.03 2.99 11.21
CA LEU A 607 22.50 3.25 9.85
C LEU A 607 21.41 2.98 8.79
N VAL A 608 20.66 1.89 8.92
CA VAL A 608 19.53 1.59 8.02
C VAL A 608 18.43 2.64 8.15
N GLY A 609 18.14 3.07 9.38
CA GLY A 609 17.19 4.15 9.66
C GLY A 609 17.58 5.47 9.01
N GLU A 610 18.86 5.84 9.05
CA GLU A 610 19.38 7.03 8.36
C GLU A 610 19.15 6.95 6.85
N ILE A 611 19.46 5.82 6.21
CA ILE A 611 19.18 5.62 4.78
C ILE A 611 17.69 5.70 4.47
N GLN A 612 16.82 5.17 5.35
CA GLN A 612 15.37 5.31 5.18
C GLN A 612 14.94 6.78 5.19
N THR A 613 15.49 7.59 6.10
CA THR A 613 15.16 9.03 6.18
C THR A 613 15.66 9.80 4.96
N GLN A 614 16.88 9.53 4.49
CA GLN A 614 17.45 10.14 3.29
C GLN A 614 16.65 9.77 2.04
N THR A 615 16.35 8.48 1.86
CA THR A 615 15.55 7.98 0.74
C THR A 615 14.15 8.57 0.78
N GLY A 616 13.55 8.68 1.97
CA GLY A 616 12.27 9.36 2.17
C GLY A 616 12.33 10.82 1.73
N TYR A 617 13.36 11.57 2.13
CA TYR A 617 13.51 12.97 1.73
C TYR A 617 13.69 13.15 0.22
N VAL A 618 14.47 12.29 -0.44
CA VAL A 618 14.60 12.28 -1.91
C VAL A 618 13.26 11.95 -2.57
N ALA A 619 12.52 10.98 -2.05
CA ALA A 619 11.19 10.64 -2.54
C ALA A 619 10.21 11.82 -2.42
N GLU A 620 10.25 12.59 -1.32
CA GLU A 620 9.42 13.81 -1.19
C GLU A 620 9.69 14.82 -2.31
N ILE A 621 10.97 15.02 -2.67
CA ILE A 621 11.36 15.93 -3.76
C ILE A 621 10.89 15.37 -5.09
N ILE A 622 11.21 14.11 -5.38
CA ILE A 622 10.94 13.47 -6.66
C ILE A 622 9.43 13.35 -6.92
N GLU A 623 8.62 12.99 -5.92
CA GLU A 623 7.16 12.98 -6.05
C GLU A 623 6.58 14.35 -6.39
N PHE A 624 7.09 15.41 -5.77
CA PHE A 624 6.71 16.76 -6.12
C PHE A 624 7.06 17.10 -7.57
N LEU A 625 8.28 16.77 -8.01
CA LEU A 625 8.74 17.05 -9.39
C LEU A 625 7.96 16.20 -10.42
N HIS A 626 7.60 14.96 -10.10
CA HIS A 626 6.74 14.13 -10.94
C HIS A 626 5.36 14.76 -11.13
N ALA A 627 4.71 15.21 -10.04
CA ALA A 627 3.44 15.92 -10.12
C ALA A 627 3.58 17.22 -10.93
N ALA A 628 4.67 17.96 -10.74
CA ALA A 628 4.95 19.18 -11.48
C ALA A 628 5.21 18.94 -12.98
N SER A 629 5.77 17.78 -13.37
CA SER A 629 5.89 17.39 -14.78
C SER A 629 4.51 17.18 -15.43
N SER A 630 3.56 16.56 -14.72
CA SER A 630 2.18 16.40 -15.20
C SER A 630 1.48 17.75 -15.33
N ASP A 631 1.63 18.61 -14.33
CA ASP A 631 1.07 19.97 -14.36
C ASP A 631 1.65 20.78 -15.54
N SER A 632 2.95 20.63 -15.86
CA SER A 632 3.56 21.25 -17.04
C SER A 632 2.88 20.83 -18.34
N ALA A 633 2.65 19.52 -18.52
CA ALA A 633 2.01 18.99 -19.71
C ALA A 633 0.59 19.55 -19.90
N MET A 634 -0.16 19.67 -18.80
CA MET A 634 -1.50 20.27 -18.79
C MET A 634 -1.47 21.78 -19.08
N LEU A 635 -0.51 22.52 -18.52
CA LEU A 635 -0.33 23.96 -18.79
C LEU A 635 0.06 24.21 -20.25
N ARG A 636 0.96 23.39 -20.80
CA ARG A 636 1.35 23.42 -22.22
C ARG A 636 0.14 23.16 -23.12
N TYR A 637 -0.65 22.14 -22.81
CA TYR A 637 -1.88 21.82 -23.52
C TYR A 637 -2.84 23.03 -23.54
N ARG A 638 -3.10 23.65 -22.38
CA ARG A 638 -3.98 24.83 -22.29
C ARG A 638 -3.44 26.03 -23.07
N GLN A 639 -2.12 26.24 -23.05
CA GLN A 639 -1.49 27.33 -23.79
C GLN A 639 -1.62 27.12 -25.31
N ARG A 640 -1.44 25.88 -25.77
CA ARG A 640 -1.60 25.49 -27.17
C ARG A 640 -3.05 25.67 -27.63
N GLU A 641 -4.02 25.22 -26.84
CA GLU A 641 -5.44 25.42 -27.12
C GLU A 641 -5.79 26.90 -27.30
N LEU A 642 -5.28 27.75 -26.40
CA LEU A 642 -5.50 29.18 -26.49
C LEU A 642 -4.81 29.79 -27.72
N ARG A 643 -3.58 29.38 -28.01
CA ARG A 643 -2.83 29.79 -29.21
C ARG A 643 -3.62 29.48 -30.48
N ASN A 644 -4.15 28.28 -30.61
CA ASN A 644 -4.93 27.85 -31.79
C ASN A 644 -6.22 28.66 -31.96
N ARG A 645 -6.81 29.19 -30.88
CA ARG A 645 -8.00 30.05 -30.94
C ARG A 645 -7.69 31.49 -31.32
N VAL A 646 -6.48 31.98 -31.03
CA VAL A 646 -6.06 33.37 -31.32
C VAL A 646 -6.06 33.68 -32.82
N THR A 647 -5.79 32.70 -33.67
CA THR A 647 -5.81 32.85 -35.13
C THR A 647 -7.22 32.82 -35.73
N SER A 648 -8.23 32.44 -34.94
CA SER A 648 -9.62 32.35 -35.39
C SER A 648 -10.39 33.63 -35.06
N ASP A 649 -11.14 34.14 -36.04
CA ASP A 649 -12.03 35.29 -35.88
C ASP A 649 -13.27 34.98 -35.04
N GLN A 650 -13.55 33.70 -34.75
CA GLN A 650 -14.72 33.28 -33.98
C GLN A 650 -14.64 33.67 -32.50
N TYR A 651 -13.44 33.91 -31.98
CA TYR A 651 -13.21 34.19 -30.56
C TYR A 651 -12.92 35.68 -30.31
N ALA A 652 -13.64 36.27 -29.36
CA ALA A 652 -13.43 37.67 -28.97
C ALA A 652 -12.06 37.85 -28.31
N VAL A 653 -11.32 38.89 -28.71
CA VAL A 653 -9.99 39.19 -28.16
C VAL A 653 -10.03 39.43 -26.65
N THR A 654 -11.13 39.99 -26.13
CA THR A 654 -11.33 40.18 -24.68
C THR A 654 -11.38 38.87 -23.92
N ASP A 655 -12.05 37.86 -24.46
CA ASP A 655 -12.21 36.56 -23.82
C ASP A 655 -10.90 35.78 -23.87
N LEU A 656 -10.20 35.85 -25.01
CA LEU A 656 -8.85 35.28 -25.18
C LEU A 656 -7.85 35.92 -24.20
N ALA A 657 -7.92 37.24 -24.02
CA ALA A 657 -7.07 37.96 -23.06
C ALA A 657 -7.36 37.55 -21.62
N GLN A 658 -8.64 37.35 -21.26
CA GLN A 658 -9.01 36.85 -19.94
C GLN A 658 -8.48 35.42 -19.71
N GLN A 659 -8.67 34.52 -20.67
CA GLN A 659 -8.16 33.14 -20.57
C GLN A 659 -6.62 33.11 -20.48
N GLN A 660 -5.93 33.96 -21.25
CA GLN A 660 -4.47 34.09 -21.15
C GLN A 660 -4.06 34.62 -19.77
N ASN A 661 -4.81 35.55 -19.18
CA ASN A 661 -4.54 36.08 -17.85
C ASN A 661 -4.63 35.00 -16.76
N GLU A 662 -5.71 34.22 -16.78
CA GLU A 662 -5.92 33.10 -15.84
C GLU A 662 -4.85 32.02 -15.99
N LEU A 663 -4.48 31.69 -17.23
CA LEU A 663 -3.42 30.71 -17.51
C LEU A 663 -2.05 31.21 -17.04
N THR A 664 -1.72 32.48 -17.28
CA THR A 664 -0.43 33.06 -16.86
C THR A 664 -0.31 33.13 -15.34
N ALA A 665 -1.40 33.41 -14.63
CA ALA A 665 -1.42 33.34 -13.17
C ALA A 665 -1.14 31.91 -12.67
N SER A 666 -1.70 30.91 -13.37
CA SER A 666 -1.44 29.49 -13.07
C SER A 666 0.02 29.11 -13.32
N VAL A 667 0.59 29.51 -14.46
CA VAL A 667 2.00 29.25 -14.80
C VAL A 667 2.96 29.99 -13.86
N ASN A 668 2.63 31.20 -13.42
CA ASN A 668 3.43 31.94 -12.44
C ASN A 668 3.44 31.23 -11.08
N ALA A 669 2.28 30.77 -10.60
CA ALA A 669 2.20 29.99 -9.35
C ALA A 669 3.02 28.68 -9.46
N TYR A 670 2.89 27.97 -10.58
CA TYR A 670 3.67 26.78 -10.90
C TYR A 670 5.18 27.05 -10.90
N ALA A 671 5.64 28.06 -11.65
CA ALA A 671 7.04 28.45 -11.74
C ALA A 671 7.62 28.84 -10.38
N GLN A 672 6.88 29.58 -9.56
CA GLN A 672 7.31 29.94 -8.20
C GLN A 672 7.50 28.71 -7.31
N GLN A 673 6.59 27.75 -7.37
CA GLN A 673 6.72 26.50 -6.60
C GLN A 673 7.91 25.66 -7.06
N LEU A 674 8.12 25.56 -8.37
CA LEU A 674 9.28 24.87 -8.93
C LEU A 674 10.60 25.54 -8.53
N THR A 675 10.73 26.85 -8.69
CA THR A 675 11.94 27.58 -8.27
C THR A 675 12.18 27.41 -6.77
N ARG A 676 11.13 27.39 -5.94
CA ARG A 676 11.28 27.11 -4.50
C ARG A 676 11.73 25.68 -4.21
N ALA A 677 11.31 24.71 -5.02
CA ALA A 677 11.73 23.31 -4.88
C ALA A 677 13.19 23.10 -5.33
N THR A 678 13.58 23.66 -6.47
CA THR A 678 14.83 23.33 -7.17
C THR A 678 15.93 24.38 -7.07
N GLY A 679 15.57 25.65 -6.81
CA GLY A 679 16.48 26.80 -6.86
C GLY A 679 16.72 27.34 -8.28
N MET A 680 16.13 26.72 -9.29
CA MET A 680 16.36 27.05 -10.71
C MET A 680 15.45 28.20 -11.16
N SER A 681 16.07 29.25 -11.69
CA SER A 681 15.38 30.48 -12.11
C SER A 681 14.77 30.37 -13.52
N GLU A 682 15.24 29.40 -14.30
CA GLU A 682 14.89 29.16 -15.70
C GLU A 682 13.40 28.81 -15.84
N PHE A 683 12.80 28.21 -14.81
CA PHE A 683 11.37 27.91 -14.73
C PHE A 683 10.45 29.15 -14.78
N GLN A 684 10.98 30.37 -14.62
CA GLN A 684 10.22 31.61 -14.77
C GLN A 684 10.09 32.07 -16.23
N THR A 685 10.87 31.49 -17.15
CA THR A 685 10.89 31.89 -18.58
C THR A 685 9.51 31.82 -19.25
N PRO A 686 8.69 30.77 -19.06
CA PRO A 686 7.33 30.71 -19.60
C PRO A 686 6.44 31.90 -19.19
N VAL A 687 6.58 32.36 -17.94
CA VAL A 687 5.80 33.48 -17.39
C VAL A 687 6.07 34.77 -18.16
N ALA A 688 7.33 34.99 -18.57
CA ALA A 688 7.73 36.16 -19.32
C ALA A 688 7.05 36.21 -20.71
N TYR A 689 7.10 35.11 -21.46
CA TYR A 689 6.45 35.00 -22.77
C TYR A 689 4.93 35.11 -22.67
N MET A 690 4.32 34.46 -21.68
CA MET A 690 2.87 34.55 -21.48
C MET A 690 2.42 35.96 -21.09
N THR A 691 3.21 36.68 -20.29
CA THR A 691 2.96 38.09 -19.96
C THR A 691 3.10 38.97 -21.21
N SER A 692 4.02 38.64 -22.12
CA SER A 692 4.15 39.32 -23.42
C SER A 692 2.91 39.07 -24.29
N ALA A 693 2.46 37.82 -24.40
CA ALA A 693 1.25 37.45 -25.14
C ALA A 693 0.00 38.20 -24.64
N GLN A 694 -0.16 38.35 -23.33
CA GLN A 694 -1.24 39.17 -22.75
C GLN A 694 -1.21 40.62 -23.22
N LYS A 695 -0.02 41.25 -23.22
CA LYS A 695 0.13 42.63 -23.68
C LYS A 695 -0.24 42.76 -25.16
N HIS A 696 0.16 41.79 -25.98
CA HIS A 696 -0.19 41.77 -27.40
C HIS A 696 -1.68 41.60 -27.64
N LEU A 697 -2.36 40.69 -26.91
CA LEU A 697 -3.82 40.56 -26.95
C LEU A 697 -4.51 41.86 -26.51
N GLY A 698 -4.05 42.50 -25.43
CA GLY A 698 -4.58 43.77 -24.95
C GLY A 698 -4.41 44.92 -25.95
N SER A 699 -3.40 44.85 -26.81
CA SER A 699 -3.19 45.77 -27.93
C SER A 699 -3.90 45.37 -29.24
N GLY A 700 -4.60 44.24 -29.27
CA GLY A 700 -5.28 43.70 -30.46
C GLY A 700 -4.35 43.02 -31.48
N ASN A 701 -3.06 42.85 -31.18
CA ASN A 701 -2.11 42.22 -32.09
C ASN A 701 -2.13 40.69 -31.91
N ARG A 702 -3.06 40.03 -32.62
CA ARG A 702 -3.25 38.58 -32.56
C ARG A 702 -2.04 37.78 -33.04
N GLN A 703 -1.33 38.22 -34.08
CA GLN A 703 -0.18 37.48 -34.60
C GLN A 703 0.98 37.49 -33.60
N ALA A 704 1.33 38.67 -33.05
CA ALA A 704 2.38 38.73 -32.04
C ALA A 704 1.99 37.96 -30.77
N ALA A 705 0.72 37.96 -30.39
CA ALA A 705 0.24 37.12 -29.30
C ALA A 705 0.40 35.63 -29.61
N HIS A 706 0.04 35.19 -30.83
CA HIS A 706 0.22 33.81 -31.27
C HIS A 706 1.70 33.37 -31.20
N ASP A 707 2.62 34.20 -31.68
CA ASP A 707 4.04 33.88 -31.69
C ASP A 707 4.61 33.78 -30.26
N GLU A 708 4.23 34.71 -29.37
CA GLU A 708 4.61 34.70 -27.96
C GLU A 708 4.03 33.50 -27.18
N MET A 709 2.80 33.11 -27.51
CA MET A 709 2.21 31.88 -26.97
C MET A 709 2.97 30.62 -27.42
N SER A 710 3.52 30.63 -28.64
CA SER A 710 4.37 29.55 -29.14
C SER A 710 5.70 29.48 -28.39
N PHE A 711 6.32 30.62 -28.08
CA PHE A 711 7.53 30.64 -27.25
C PHE A 711 7.25 30.19 -25.81
N ALA A 712 6.11 30.57 -25.24
CA ALA A 712 5.68 30.06 -23.94
C ALA A 712 5.53 28.53 -23.93
N GLU A 713 4.94 27.96 -24.99
CA GLU A 713 4.79 26.51 -25.14
C GLU A 713 6.14 25.79 -25.25
N LEU A 714 7.08 26.36 -26.01
CA LEU A 714 8.44 25.83 -26.15
C LEU A 714 9.17 25.84 -24.79
N SER A 715 9.12 26.95 -24.05
CA SER A 715 9.77 27.03 -22.73
C SER A 715 9.12 26.14 -21.67
N LEU A 716 7.82 25.83 -21.78
CA LEU A 716 7.19 24.79 -20.93
C LEU A 716 7.70 23.39 -21.29
N THR A 717 8.02 23.14 -22.56
CA THR A 717 8.62 21.88 -23.01
C THR A 717 10.05 21.75 -22.46
N GLU A 718 10.89 22.78 -22.63
CA GLU A 718 12.24 22.84 -22.05
C GLU A 718 12.22 22.68 -20.52
N SER A 719 11.22 23.28 -19.84
CA SER A 719 11.03 23.10 -18.40
C SER A 719 10.74 21.64 -18.04
N THR A 720 9.93 20.94 -18.85
CA THR A 720 9.59 19.53 -18.62
C THR A 720 10.79 18.62 -18.84
N GLU A 721 11.60 18.89 -19.85
CA GLU A 721 12.86 18.19 -20.11
C GLU A 721 13.85 18.40 -18.97
N ALA A 722 14.02 19.65 -18.49
CA ALA A 722 14.85 19.97 -17.34
C ALA A 722 14.39 19.21 -16.08
N LEU A 723 13.07 19.12 -15.83
CA LEU A 723 12.53 18.33 -14.73
C LEU A 723 12.87 16.84 -14.86
N SER A 724 12.77 16.27 -16.07
CA SER A 724 13.11 14.86 -16.31
C SER A 724 14.58 14.57 -15.97
N VAL A 725 15.48 15.48 -16.35
CA VAL A 725 16.90 15.38 -15.99
C VAL A 725 17.09 15.46 -14.48
N VAL A 726 16.49 16.45 -13.81
CA VAL A 726 16.59 16.58 -12.34
C VAL A 726 16.08 15.33 -11.63
N ILE A 727 14.92 14.81 -12.03
CA ILE A 727 14.34 13.58 -11.48
C ILE A 727 15.31 12.42 -11.64
N SER A 728 15.88 12.24 -12.84
CA SER A 728 16.83 11.14 -13.13
C SER A 728 18.09 11.22 -12.26
N MET A 729 18.64 12.42 -12.07
CA MET A 729 19.83 12.62 -11.23
C MET A 729 19.53 12.34 -9.75
N LEU A 730 18.43 12.88 -9.23
CA LEU A 730 18.02 12.65 -7.84
C LEU A 730 17.65 11.19 -7.59
N HIS A 731 17.06 10.50 -8.57
CA HIS A 731 16.69 9.09 -8.48
C HIS A 731 17.91 8.20 -8.23
N GLY A 732 19.03 8.49 -8.90
CA GLY A 732 20.27 7.73 -8.72
C GLY A 732 20.96 7.99 -7.38
N LEU A 733 20.73 9.16 -6.77
CA LEU A 733 21.46 9.62 -5.59
C LEU A 733 21.40 8.62 -4.41
N PRO A 734 20.23 8.10 -3.98
CA PRO A 734 20.14 7.13 -2.87
C PRO A 734 20.93 5.84 -3.05
N ARG A 735 21.36 5.49 -4.27
CA ARG A 735 22.10 4.25 -4.54
C ARG A 735 23.57 4.48 -4.91
N VAL A 736 24.07 5.71 -4.77
CA VAL A 736 25.49 6.00 -5.00
C VAL A 736 26.34 5.26 -3.97
N GLU A 737 27.31 4.49 -4.45
CA GLU A 737 28.26 3.76 -3.63
C GLU A 737 29.40 4.67 -3.13
N VAL A 738 29.69 4.61 -1.83
CA VAL A 738 30.79 5.36 -1.20
C VAL A 738 31.93 4.42 -0.88
N ILE A 739 32.95 4.43 -1.74
CA ILE A 739 34.20 3.69 -1.57
C ILE A 739 35.36 4.66 -1.35
N GLU A 740 36.53 4.16 -0.96
CA GLU A 740 37.74 4.96 -0.71
C GLU A 740 38.16 5.83 -1.91
N GLN A 741 37.73 5.45 -3.12
CA GLN A 741 38.04 6.14 -4.39
C GLN A 741 36.93 7.10 -4.85
N THR A 742 35.83 7.22 -4.10
CA THR A 742 34.71 8.11 -4.46
C THR A 742 35.17 9.57 -4.47
N GLU A 743 34.75 10.31 -5.49
CA GLU A 743 35.13 11.72 -5.66
C GLU A 743 34.71 12.55 -4.42
N PRO A 744 35.59 13.43 -3.89
CA PRO A 744 35.30 14.19 -2.66
C PRO A 744 34.02 15.05 -2.76
N GLU A 745 33.72 15.58 -3.94
CA GLU A 745 32.51 16.37 -4.19
C GLU A 745 31.23 15.52 -4.08
N LEU A 746 31.30 14.25 -4.50
CA LEU A 746 30.19 13.30 -4.39
C LEU A 746 29.98 12.84 -2.94
N VAL A 747 31.07 12.59 -2.20
CA VAL A 747 30.99 12.34 -0.74
C VAL A 747 30.33 13.52 -0.04
N ARG A 748 30.77 14.75 -0.35
CA ARG A 748 30.19 15.98 0.21
C ARG A 748 28.70 16.12 -0.12
N LEU A 749 28.26 15.75 -1.32
CA LEU A 749 26.83 15.76 -1.68
C LEU A 749 26.01 14.78 -0.81
N ILE A 750 26.53 13.58 -0.56
CA ILE A 750 25.88 12.58 0.30
C ILE A 750 25.81 13.08 1.75
N ASP A 751 26.87 13.71 2.26
CA ASP A 751 26.88 14.32 3.59
C ASP A 751 25.84 15.44 3.73
N VAL A 752 25.67 16.27 2.69
CA VAL A 752 24.64 17.31 2.66
C VAL A 752 23.25 16.70 2.58
N LEU A 753 23.05 15.60 1.86
CA LEU A 753 21.78 14.89 1.83
C LEU A 753 21.38 14.37 3.21
N ALA A 754 22.32 13.73 3.91
CA ALA A 754 22.10 13.26 5.28
C ALA A 754 21.80 14.42 6.24
N LEU A 755 22.57 15.51 6.18
CA LEU A 755 22.32 16.72 6.95
C LEU A 755 20.92 17.30 6.66
N ALA A 756 20.50 17.34 5.39
CA ALA A 756 19.21 17.88 4.98
C ALA A 756 18.03 17.04 5.49
N SER A 757 18.13 15.71 5.44
CA SER A 757 17.09 14.81 5.98
C SER A 757 16.96 14.93 7.50
N ASP A 758 18.08 15.04 8.21
CA ASP A 758 18.09 15.21 9.67
C ASP A 758 17.50 16.56 10.05
N HIS A 759 17.95 17.63 9.38
CA HIS A 759 17.42 18.98 9.56
C HIS A 759 15.92 19.06 9.28
N ARG A 760 15.43 18.37 8.24
CA ARG A 760 14.01 18.32 7.93
C ARG A 760 13.19 17.74 9.08
N THR A 761 13.71 16.70 9.73
CA THR A 761 13.08 16.07 10.90
C THR A 761 13.04 17.04 12.08
N VAL A 762 14.17 17.69 12.41
CA VAL A 762 14.25 18.70 13.48
C VAL A 762 13.32 19.89 13.21
N PHE A 763 13.29 20.39 11.97
CA PHE A 763 12.42 21.49 11.55
C PHE A 763 10.95 21.16 11.82
N ARG A 764 10.49 19.99 11.36
CA ARG A 764 9.11 19.53 11.54
C ARG A 764 8.77 19.35 13.02
N ASN A 765 9.63 18.69 13.79
CA ASN A 765 9.42 18.48 15.22
C ASN A 765 9.35 19.82 15.98
N THR A 766 10.17 20.78 15.60
CA THR A 766 10.15 22.15 16.16
C THR A 766 8.79 22.83 15.96
N GLN A 767 8.10 22.61 14.84
CA GLN A 767 6.81 23.23 14.57
C GLN A 767 5.68 22.72 15.49
N ILE A 768 5.79 21.51 16.01
CA ILE A 768 4.77 20.90 16.88
C ILE A 768 5.19 20.84 18.36
N ALA A 769 6.47 21.10 18.66
CA ALA A 769 7.03 21.02 20.00
C ALA A 769 6.32 21.96 20.99
N VAL A 770 5.97 21.42 22.16
CA VAL A 770 5.61 22.24 23.33
C VAL A 770 6.88 22.77 23.99
N GLU A 771 6.75 23.74 24.91
CA GLU A 771 7.92 24.41 25.52
C GLU A 771 8.94 23.45 26.16
N GLN A 772 8.48 22.31 26.69
CA GLN A 772 9.32 21.30 27.34
C GLN A 772 10.20 20.51 26.36
N ASP A 773 9.79 20.43 25.09
CA ASP A 773 10.48 19.64 24.05
C ASP A 773 11.47 20.50 23.24
N LEU A 774 11.46 21.83 23.41
CA LEU A 774 12.36 22.74 22.71
C LEU A 774 13.85 22.59 23.10
N PRO A 775 14.23 22.35 24.38
CA PRO A 775 15.65 22.24 24.73
C PRO A 775 16.38 21.08 24.06
N PRO A 776 15.84 19.83 24.01
CA PRO A 776 16.45 18.75 23.22
C PRO A 776 16.61 19.11 21.74
N LEU A 777 15.57 19.68 21.12
CA LEU A 777 15.62 20.10 19.70
C LEU A 777 16.65 21.21 19.45
N SER A 778 16.88 22.09 20.42
CA SER A 778 17.94 23.10 20.32
C SER A 778 19.34 22.47 20.31
N ILE A 779 19.54 21.34 20.98
CA ILE A 779 20.83 20.62 20.99
C ILE A 779 21.03 19.95 19.64
N GLU A 780 20.02 19.26 19.12
CA GLU A 780 20.04 18.67 17.78
C GLU A 780 20.29 19.74 16.70
N GLN A 781 19.59 20.88 16.76
CA GLN A 781 19.80 22.01 15.85
C GLN A 781 21.25 22.53 15.90
N GLN A 782 21.86 22.56 17.09
CA GLN A 782 23.25 22.98 17.25
C GLN A 782 24.22 21.98 16.63
N ALA A 783 23.99 20.67 16.81
CA ALA A 783 24.80 19.64 16.17
C ALA A 783 24.74 19.74 14.64
N LEU A 784 23.54 19.95 14.09
CA LEU A 784 23.35 20.15 12.64
C LEU A 784 24.07 21.40 12.12
N ALA A 785 24.05 22.51 12.87
CA ALA A 785 24.76 23.73 12.49
C ALA A 785 26.28 23.51 12.42
N ILE A 786 26.86 22.81 13.40
CA ILE A 786 28.28 22.45 13.44
C ILE A 786 28.63 21.54 12.27
N ARG A 787 27.85 20.47 12.06
CA ARG A 787 28.06 19.53 10.94
C ARG A 787 27.99 20.25 9.58
N CYS A 788 27.05 21.18 9.41
CA CYS A 788 26.96 21.98 8.18
C CYS A 788 28.19 22.87 7.96
N GLU A 789 28.74 23.46 9.02
CA GLU A 789 29.96 24.26 8.95
C GLU A 789 31.17 23.40 8.54
N GLU A 790 31.31 22.21 9.11
CA GLU A 790 32.37 21.24 8.75
C GLU A 790 32.28 20.82 7.28
N ILE A 791 31.08 20.46 6.81
CA ILE A 791 30.82 20.11 5.40
C ILE A 791 31.08 21.31 4.47
N ALA A 792 30.74 22.53 4.91
CA ALA A 792 31.01 23.74 4.14
C ALA A 792 32.52 24.03 4.02
N GLN A 793 33.33 23.63 5.00
CA GLN A 793 34.79 23.81 5.01
C GLN A 793 35.58 22.67 4.31
N ALA A 794 34.99 21.48 4.15
CA ALA A 794 35.65 20.30 3.60
C ALA A 794 35.96 20.36 2.08
N GLY A 795 35.67 21.46 1.40
CA GLY A 795 35.93 21.64 -0.04
C GLY A 795 35.85 23.10 -0.46
N ASP A 796 35.73 23.35 -1.77
CA ASP A 796 35.59 24.71 -2.29
C ASP A 796 34.33 25.39 -1.74
N SER A 797 34.45 26.71 -1.52
CA SER A 797 33.35 27.52 -0.99
C SER A 797 32.18 27.53 -1.97
N HIS A 798 30.97 27.22 -1.47
CA HIS A 798 29.75 27.18 -2.26
C HIS A 798 28.67 28.05 -1.61
N ASP A 799 28.12 29.04 -2.32
CA ASP A 799 27.22 30.05 -1.77
C ASP A 799 26.00 29.45 -1.06
N LEU A 800 25.36 28.44 -1.65
CA LEU A 800 24.21 27.76 -1.03
C LEU A 800 24.55 27.09 0.31
N LEU A 801 25.74 26.48 0.45
CA LEU A 801 26.16 25.87 1.72
C LEU A 801 26.53 26.91 2.76
N VAL A 802 27.15 28.01 2.35
CA VAL A 802 27.45 29.14 3.24
C VAL A 802 26.15 29.74 3.76
N ASP A 803 25.16 29.97 2.90
CA ASP A 803 23.83 30.46 3.28
C ASP A 803 23.09 29.48 4.20
N ALA A 804 23.19 28.17 3.93
CA ALA A 804 22.60 27.13 4.76
C ALA A 804 23.24 27.10 6.17
N SER A 805 24.57 27.06 6.24
CA SER A 805 25.34 27.07 7.50
C SER A 805 25.02 28.31 8.34
N LYS A 806 24.93 29.48 7.70
CA LYS A 806 24.49 30.71 8.36
C LYS A 806 23.06 30.60 8.89
N SER A 807 22.13 30.11 8.08
CA SER A 807 20.72 29.99 8.49
C SER A 807 20.52 28.99 9.63
N LEU A 808 21.28 27.89 9.66
CA LEU A 808 21.29 26.95 10.78
C LEU A 808 21.86 27.59 12.06
N SER A 809 22.93 28.38 11.94
CA SER A 809 23.51 29.12 13.06
C SER A 809 22.56 30.18 13.60
N ASP A 810 21.85 30.89 12.72
CA ASP A 810 20.82 31.85 13.10
C ASP A 810 19.64 31.15 13.80
N ALA A 811 19.27 29.94 13.37
CA ALA A 811 18.27 29.13 14.07
C ALA A 811 18.71 28.77 15.50
N VAL A 812 19.98 28.37 15.70
CA VAL A 812 20.54 28.12 17.05
C VAL A 812 20.46 29.37 17.92
N ALA A 813 20.76 30.55 17.37
CA ALA A 813 20.62 31.82 18.10
C ALA A 813 19.15 32.11 18.46
N ALA A 814 18.22 31.84 17.54
CA ALA A 814 16.79 32.03 17.74
C ALA A 814 16.20 31.07 18.79
N PHE A 815 16.71 29.84 18.89
CA PHE A 815 16.39 28.92 20.00
C PHE A 815 16.77 29.52 21.36
N LYS A 816 17.97 30.14 21.45
CA LYS A 816 18.42 30.79 22.70
C LYS A 816 17.55 31.99 23.08
N SER A 817 17.00 32.71 22.11
CA SER A 817 16.05 33.81 22.36
C SER A 817 14.59 33.37 22.47
N SER A 818 14.29 32.07 22.28
CA SER A 818 12.94 31.50 22.27
C SER A 818 11.98 32.17 21.29
N ASP A 819 12.49 32.67 20.16
CA ASP A 819 11.67 33.34 19.13
C ASP A 819 11.20 32.31 18.08
N ARG A 820 9.98 31.78 18.27
CA ARG A 820 9.43 30.72 17.40
C ARG A 820 9.29 31.12 15.93
N GLU A 821 8.92 32.36 15.64
CA GLU A 821 8.75 32.79 14.26
C GLU A 821 10.11 32.90 13.56
N VAL A 822 11.12 33.44 14.26
CA VAL A 822 12.47 33.50 13.73
C VAL A 822 13.05 32.10 13.55
N ILE A 823 12.90 31.19 14.54
CA ILE A 823 13.33 29.78 14.43
C ILE A 823 12.72 29.15 13.17
N LYS A 824 11.41 29.29 12.99
CA LYS A 824 10.69 28.73 11.83
C LYS A 824 11.24 29.30 10.52
N GLN A 825 11.43 30.61 10.45
CA GLN A 825 11.92 31.27 9.24
C GLN A 825 13.33 30.80 8.90
N THR A 826 14.26 30.81 9.86
CA THR A 826 15.66 30.44 9.65
C THR A 826 15.80 28.95 9.32
N GLN A 827 15.06 28.06 9.99
CA GLN A 827 15.04 26.64 9.67
C GLN A 827 14.48 26.37 8.26
N ASN A 828 13.40 27.05 7.87
CA ASN A 828 12.84 26.92 6.52
C ASN A 828 13.80 27.44 5.45
N THR A 829 14.54 28.53 5.71
CA THR A 829 15.58 29.01 4.79
C THR A 829 16.73 28.02 4.67
N ALA A 830 17.22 27.46 5.79
CA ALA A 830 18.26 26.43 5.76
C ALA A 830 17.84 25.22 4.93
N ASP A 831 16.63 24.70 5.16
CA ASP A 831 16.05 23.59 4.42
C ASP A 831 16.00 23.85 2.90
N GLU A 832 15.57 25.06 2.52
CA GLU A 832 15.51 25.47 1.12
C GLU A 832 16.90 25.51 0.47
N LYS A 833 17.90 26.08 1.15
CA LYS A 833 19.27 26.18 0.64
C LYS A 833 19.97 24.83 0.53
N LEU A 834 19.80 23.96 1.52
CA LEU A 834 20.33 22.59 1.48
C LEU A 834 19.73 21.81 0.30
N ARG A 835 18.41 21.91 0.10
CA ARG A 835 17.73 21.26 -1.03
C ARG A 835 18.23 21.79 -2.38
N HIS A 836 18.34 23.11 -2.54
CA HIS A 836 18.84 23.71 -3.78
C HIS A 836 20.26 23.24 -4.09
N TYR A 837 21.11 23.13 -3.07
CA TYR A 837 22.45 22.57 -3.23
C TYR A 837 22.40 21.13 -3.73
N ILE A 838 21.57 20.28 -3.10
CA ILE A 838 21.43 18.87 -3.50
C ILE A 838 20.99 18.75 -4.97
N VAL A 839 19.98 19.52 -5.38
CA VAL A 839 19.48 19.52 -6.77
C VAL A 839 20.58 19.98 -7.74
N GLN A 840 21.27 21.08 -7.42
CA GLN A 840 22.32 21.63 -8.27
C GLN A 840 23.51 20.67 -8.43
N GLN A 841 23.96 20.08 -7.33
CA GLN A 841 25.12 19.20 -7.33
C GLN A 841 24.82 17.83 -7.92
N ALA A 842 23.60 17.30 -7.74
CA ALA A 842 23.16 16.09 -8.43
C ALA A 842 23.23 16.25 -9.97
N LEU A 843 22.85 17.43 -10.48
CA LEU A 843 22.99 17.78 -11.89
C LEU A 843 24.47 17.91 -12.32
N PHE A 844 25.28 18.61 -11.52
CA PHE A 844 26.68 18.87 -11.85
C PHE A 844 27.53 17.60 -11.87
N LEU A 845 27.34 16.73 -10.87
CA LEU A 845 28.07 15.47 -10.72
C LEU A 845 27.46 14.31 -11.53
N ASN A 846 26.37 14.56 -12.25
CA ASN A 846 25.69 13.57 -13.10
C ASN A 846 25.38 12.26 -12.36
N THR A 847 24.63 12.36 -11.25
CA THR A 847 24.36 11.23 -10.35
C THR A 847 23.35 10.21 -10.88
N ALA A 848 22.94 10.31 -12.14
CA ALA A 848 22.06 9.32 -12.76
C ALA A 848 22.73 7.94 -12.79
N LEU A 849 21.94 6.90 -12.52
CA LEU A 849 22.35 5.52 -12.73
C LEU A 849 21.99 5.11 -14.16
N ALA A 850 22.87 4.34 -14.79
CA ALA A 850 22.48 3.60 -15.98
C ALA A 850 21.35 2.63 -15.61
N PRO A 851 20.35 2.40 -16.49
CA PRO A 851 19.34 1.37 -16.25
C PRO A 851 20.05 0.05 -15.99
N THR A 852 19.75 -0.58 -14.86
CA THR A 852 20.33 -1.86 -14.47
C THR A 852 19.96 -2.89 -15.53
N VAL A 853 20.96 -3.37 -16.27
CA VAL A 853 20.87 -4.65 -16.99
C VAL A 853 20.89 -5.72 -15.89
N ASP A 854 19.84 -6.53 -15.78
CA ASP A 854 19.72 -7.58 -14.79
C ASP A 854 21.04 -8.35 -14.63
N SER A 855 21.63 -8.32 -13.44
CA SER A 855 22.77 -9.16 -13.13
C SER A 855 22.30 -10.60 -13.01
N GLU A 856 22.71 -11.44 -13.95
CA GLU A 856 22.68 -12.90 -13.83
C GLU A 856 23.25 -13.32 -12.46
N GLY A 857 22.44 -14.01 -11.65
CA GLY A 857 22.93 -14.83 -10.55
C GLY A 857 22.27 -14.60 -9.19
N LEU A 858 21.00 -14.95 -9.03
CA LEU A 858 20.47 -15.43 -7.75
C LEU A 858 19.64 -16.69 -8.00
N ALA A 859 19.85 -17.69 -7.13
CA ALA A 859 19.47 -19.08 -7.33
C ALA A 859 17.97 -19.28 -7.61
N THR A 860 17.66 -20.05 -8.65
CA THR A 860 16.36 -20.64 -8.90
C THR A 860 16.09 -21.72 -7.84
N ASP A 861 15.16 -21.48 -6.92
CA ASP A 861 14.54 -22.55 -6.15
C ASP A 861 13.02 -22.52 -6.37
N ASP A 862 12.57 -23.46 -7.20
CA ASP A 862 11.18 -23.70 -7.58
C ASP A 862 10.42 -24.33 -6.41
N GLY A 863 9.80 -23.50 -5.56
CA GLY A 863 8.83 -23.91 -4.56
C GLY A 863 7.43 -23.36 -4.85
N GLU A 864 6.55 -24.18 -5.43
CA GLU A 864 5.14 -23.82 -5.68
C GLU A 864 4.42 -23.40 -4.38
N GLY A 865 4.14 -22.10 -4.26
CA GLY A 865 3.08 -21.52 -3.43
C GLY A 865 3.48 -21.02 -2.04
N THR A 866 3.92 -19.76 -1.93
CA THR A 866 3.91 -19.02 -0.64
C THR A 866 3.78 -17.50 -0.84
N ASP A 867 2.75 -16.90 -0.22
CA ASP A 867 2.52 -15.44 -0.05
C ASP A 867 3.49 -14.86 1.00
N SER A 868 4.81 -14.94 0.78
CA SER A 868 5.78 -14.39 1.74
C SER A 868 6.71 -13.39 1.08
N GLU A 869 7.00 -12.29 1.79
CA GLU A 869 7.74 -11.16 1.24
C GLU A 869 9.16 -11.48 0.77
N SER A 870 9.77 -12.61 1.18
CA SER A 870 11.03 -13.09 0.62
C SER A 870 10.92 -13.50 -0.86
N ALA A 871 9.73 -13.95 -1.32
CA ALA A 871 9.44 -14.12 -2.74
C ALA A 871 9.11 -12.79 -3.44
N PHE A 872 8.76 -11.76 -2.66
CA PHE A 872 8.37 -10.43 -3.15
C PHE A 872 9.58 -9.50 -3.34
N SER A 873 10.65 -9.68 -2.56
CA SER A 873 11.90 -8.93 -2.68
C SER A 873 12.92 -9.55 -3.65
N ALA A 874 12.81 -10.85 -3.99
CA ALA A 874 13.77 -11.53 -4.87
C ALA A 874 13.21 -11.99 -6.24
N GLY A 875 11.89 -11.92 -6.48
CA GLY A 875 11.27 -12.57 -7.66
C GLY A 875 10.46 -11.69 -8.62
N PHE A 876 10.30 -10.38 -8.37
CA PHE A 876 9.40 -9.57 -9.19
C PHE A 876 10.08 -8.89 -10.41
N ILE A 877 11.41 -9.01 -10.55
CA ILE A 877 12.15 -8.32 -11.62
C ILE A 877 12.34 -9.19 -12.88
N SER A 878 12.31 -10.53 -12.82
CA SER A 878 12.56 -11.36 -14.02
C SER A 878 11.31 -11.78 -14.83
N ASP A 879 10.13 -11.88 -14.19
CA ASP A 879 9.04 -12.68 -14.78
C ASP A 879 7.98 -11.86 -15.54
N PHE A 880 8.08 -10.54 -15.57
CA PHE A 880 7.09 -9.69 -16.26
C PHE A 880 7.60 -8.97 -17.52
N VAL A 881 8.87 -9.15 -17.92
CA VAL A 881 9.43 -8.41 -19.09
C VAL A 881 10.08 -9.28 -20.18
N SER A 882 10.26 -10.59 -20.03
CA SER A 882 10.78 -11.42 -21.15
C SER A 882 9.72 -12.32 -21.79
N GLY A 883 9.21 -11.90 -22.94
CA GLY A 883 8.43 -12.73 -23.85
C GLY A 883 9.29 -13.78 -24.56
N ALA A 884 9.89 -14.72 -23.83
CA ALA A 884 10.66 -15.82 -24.41
C ALA A 884 10.18 -17.18 -23.87
N THR A 885 9.58 -17.97 -24.76
CA THR A 885 9.19 -19.37 -24.54
C THR A 885 10.37 -20.23 -24.03
N PRO A 886 10.15 -21.13 -23.04
CA PRO A 886 11.19 -22.06 -22.59
C PRO A 886 11.62 -23.02 -23.70
N LYS A 887 12.91 -23.05 -23.99
CA LYS A 887 13.61 -24.16 -24.64
C LYS A 887 14.29 -24.98 -23.53
N ASP A 888 13.68 -26.06 -23.08
CA ASP A 888 14.25 -27.38 -23.29
C ASP A 888 13.33 -28.49 -22.76
N SER A 889 13.55 -29.66 -23.32
CA SER A 889 12.78 -30.87 -23.18
C SER A 889 13.51 -31.89 -22.31
N ARG A 890 12.80 -32.43 -21.29
CA ARG A 890 13.12 -33.63 -20.48
C ARG A 890 14.24 -33.42 -19.45
N THR A 891 14.12 -33.90 -18.21
CA THR A 891 14.04 -35.34 -17.86
C THR A 891 13.44 -35.61 -16.47
N GLU A 892 12.73 -36.74 -16.42
CA GLU A 892 12.01 -37.35 -15.30
C GLU A 892 12.86 -37.65 -14.05
N TRP A 893 12.33 -37.36 -12.85
CA TRP A 893 12.44 -38.25 -11.69
C TRP A 893 11.03 -38.57 -11.15
N LYS A 894 10.61 -39.82 -11.35
CA LYS A 894 9.35 -40.40 -10.87
C LYS A 894 9.44 -40.72 -9.37
N VAL A 895 8.49 -40.22 -8.58
CA VAL A 895 8.13 -40.82 -7.29
C VAL A 895 6.71 -41.38 -7.39
N ARG A 896 6.58 -42.67 -7.06
CA ARG A 896 5.36 -43.49 -7.14
C ARG A 896 4.34 -43.04 -6.10
N GLY A 897 3.14 -42.67 -6.55
CA GLY A 897 1.97 -42.43 -5.69
C GLY A 897 0.67 -42.10 -6.41
N ASP A 898 0.52 -42.49 -7.69
CA ASP A 898 -0.73 -42.24 -8.44
C ASP A 898 -1.87 -43.15 -7.97
N ARG A 899 -2.77 -42.60 -7.16
CA ARG A 899 -4.16 -43.03 -7.09
C ARG A 899 -5.12 -41.82 -7.11
N ASN A 900 -5.46 -41.45 -8.35
CA ASN A 900 -6.81 -41.11 -8.81
C ASN A 900 -7.42 -39.73 -8.39
N ARG A 901 -6.82 -38.63 -8.86
CA ARG A 901 -7.44 -37.27 -8.86
C ARG A 901 -8.70 -37.16 -9.75
N ALA A 902 -8.94 -38.10 -10.68
CA ALA A 902 -10.09 -38.05 -11.58
C ALA A 902 -11.44 -38.43 -10.91
N SER A 903 -11.43 -39.19 -9.82
CA SER A 903 -12.66 -39.59 -9.10
C SER A 903 -13.18 -38.52 -8.14
N LEU A 904 -12.33 -37.59 -7.68
CA LEU A 904 -12.78 -36.40 -6.94
C LEU A 904 -13.49 -35.38 -7.84
N ASN A 905 -13.06 -35.28 -9.11
CA ASN A 905 -13.61 -34.32 -10.07
C ASN A 905 -15.03 -34.66 -10.57
N GLN A 906 -15.43 -35.93 -10.59
CA GLN A 906 -16.79 -36.32 -11.04
C GLN A 906 -17.88 -36.05 -10.00
N ASN A 907 -17.56 -36.02 -8.71
CA ASN A 907 -18.55 -35.75 -7.66
C ASN A 907 -18.76 -34.25 -7.45
N PHE A 908 -17.70 -33.44 -7.55
CA PHE A 908 -17.78 -31.97 -7.43
C PHE A 908 -18.53 -31.30 -8.59
N ALA A 909 -18.41 -31.86 -9.80
CA ALA A 909 -19.12 -31.33 -10.97
C ALA A 909 -20.64 -31.51 -10.88
N ARG A 910 -21.17 -32.42 -10.04
CA ARG A 910 -22.58 -32.79 -10.01
C ARG A 910 -23.46 -31.93 -9.08
N GLU A 911 -22.86 -31.20 -8.15
CA GLU A 911 -23.59 -30.39 -7.15
C GLU A 911 -23.69 -28.88 -7.47
N LEU A 912 -23.15 -28.43 -8.60
CA LEU A 912 -23.23 -27.03 -9.03
C LEU A 912 -24.46 -26.75 -9.91
N PRO A 913 -25.16 -25.61 -9.71
CA PRO A 913 -26.18 -25.11 -10.62
C PRO A 913 -25.64 -24.98 -12.06
N LEU A 914 -26.48 -25.30 -13.06
CA LEU A 914 -26.10 -25.39 -14.48
C LEU A 914 -25.47 -24.12 -15.05
N GLU A 915 -25.78 -22.98 -14.45
CA GLU A 915 -25.39 -21.63 -14.88
C GLU A 915 -23.89 -21.33 -14.66
N TYR A 916 -23.22 -22.06 -13.76
CA TYR A 916 -21.80 -21.83 -13.42
C TYR A 916 -20.82 -22.82 -14.08
N ARG A 917 -21.31 -23.83 -14.80
CA ARG A 917 -20.45 -24.82 -15.48
C ARG A 917 -19.71 -24.26 -16.71
N GLY A 918 -20.28 -23.25 -17.38
CA GLY A 918 -19.64 -22.61 -18.53
C GLY A 918 -18.43 -21.73 -18.16
N LEU A 919 -18.51 -21.04 -17.02
CA LEU A 919 -17.49 -20.10 -16.56
C LEU A 919 -16.22 -20.83 -16.08
N LEU A 920 -16.38 -21.96 -15.38
CA LEU A 920 -15.27 -22.74 -14.84
C LEU A 920 -14.62 -23.68 -15.87
N LYS A 921 -15.34 -24.07 -16.93
CA LYS A 921 -14.73 -24.87 -18.02
C LYS A 921 -13.61 -24.09 -18.72
N ASN A 922 -13.82 -22.79 -18.96
CA ASN A 922 -12.80 -21.91 -19.54
C ASN A 922 -11.65 -21.60 -18.56
N TYR A 923 -11.91 -21.61 -17.26
CA TYR A 923 -10.89 -21.44 -16.22
C TYR A 923 -9.98 -22.68 -16.12
N TYR A 924 -10.55 -23.88 -16.07
CA TYR A 924 -9.78 -25.12 -15.91
C TYR A 924 -9.13 -25.65 -17.20
N GLU A 925 -9.67 -25.34 -18.39
CA GLU A 925 -8.97 -25.63 -19.67
C GLU A 925 -7.74 -24.74 -19.89
N ARG A 926 -7.65 -23.59 -19.20
CA ARG A 926 -6.45 -22.73 -19.19
C ARG A 926 -5.41 -23.14 -18.15
N VAL A 927 -5.82 -23.84 -17.08
CA VAL A 927 -4.91 -24.35 -16.05
C VAL A 927 -4.37 -25.76 -16.42
N SER A 928 -4.92 -26.40 -17.46
CA SER A 928 -4.47 -27.72 -17.95
C SER A 928 -3.58 -27.68 -19.20
N LYS A 929 -3.08 -26.51 -19.59
CA LYS A 929 -1.98 -26.33 -20.54
C LYS A 929 -0.87 -25.58 -19.82
#